data_AF-A0A9D7NWJ9-F1
#
_entry.id   AF-A0A9D7NWJ9-F1
#
_cell.length_a   1.000
_cell.length_b   1.000
_cell.length_c   1.000
_cell.angle_alpha   90.00
_cell.angle_beta   90.00
_cell.angle_gamma   90.00
#
_symmetry.space_group_name_H-M   'P 1'
#
loop_
_entity.id
_entity.type
_entity.pdbx_description
1 polymer ?
#
loop_
_entity_poly.entity_id
_entity_poly.type
_entity_poly.pdbx_seq_one_letter_code
_entity_poly.pdbx_strand_id
1 'polypeptide(L)'
;MKRSNERRPIGFKSWLLALVVVGGLLVAAFQFTDTWRLAGGWPLGIGANEVDAYALLMDRSSEDTIHHRVETIHIGLGGRSGNCMMEDSGRGWDVRWLEASGYGDSVRVRPMRSEPGGYVVRMREGSYLREQRSFTLRKADVNSIQQKYLEMIATELGLLTPELTLVRLVACGADQGVHVKEEVVNDHFLQRRGMQDGLAFTCWFDPRIGYSLTPVIARDTAATASLQEWWNTTSTEAPKDADVAKGIDLDQLANWLLVQWLGGEELALTGEVAMAYRWGQRQVVPIHRPARKGAQELGPLSTYRSTPITSLLGNAELRERFRAAQEAMVAERGHLRERMLALTAVWVPLLCNGRNTEIEKARAARILHTILDVRLSDRSAMDGLMRPLEPVPGMGAASGSPALANAATTPNASLGFLEELQRMTKLRVTADSVVFPRGKYRIDKDLVLPSGRSVVMLPGARLELGPGVRIQCRGPLEILGTRINPVFIRPARDGDPFVGLDVVGDGAGVSRINGLQMSGGGAGGAASLSVQGMKHTTIQGCVLDGAAGEAVLHIVGGEVSMEGGTIERGSLELTQVQATLKGLSIIGSTRKPGPASIVLNGTRARLLGITWGRCTGVALVLEQASQALILNGRFDGNGTALKATDGSQVHVDGSILTNNGLVFDLNSTGSTRGATRLMLYTNEFMGNTKDRSTDARSVVQEGLRLSDAVRNGSTFIP
;
A
#
# COMPACT_ATOMS: atom_id res chain seq x y z
N MET A 1 -8.84 36.68 -64.65
CA MET A 1 -8.85 37.75 -63.62
C MET A 1 -7.98 37.32 -62.45
N LYS A 2 -7.02 38.17 -62.07
CA LYS A 2 -5.94 37.90 -61.12
C LYS A 2 -6.46 37.64 -59.69
N ARG A 3 -6.02 36.54 -59.07
CA ARG A 3 -6.05 36.33 -57.60
C ARG A 3 -5.08 37.33 -56.95
N SER A 4 -5.61 38.34 -56.28
CA SER A 4 -4.87 39.18 -55.34
C SER A 4 -4.89 38.49 -53.98
N ASN A 5 -3.82 37.77 -53.67
CA ASN A 5 -3.59 37.12 -52.38
C ASN A 5 -2.55 37.95 -51.61
N GLU A 6 -2.87 39.21 -51.30
CA GLU A 6 -2.06 40.01 -50.37
C GLU A 6 -2.56 39.77 -48.95
N ARG A 7 -1.91 38.84 -48.24
CA ARG A 7 -1.99 38.81 -46.78
C ARG A 7 -1.26 40.05 -46.27
N ARG A 8 -2.00 41.11 -45.97
CA ARG A 8 -1.47 42.28 -45.26
C ARG A 8 -0.86 41.81 -43.94
N PRO A 9 0.42 42.10 -43.64
CA PRO A 9 0.99 41.78 -42.35
C PRO A 9 0.19 42.56 -41.29
N ILE A 10 -0.28 41.85 -40.26
CA ILE A 10 -0.97 42.46 -39.12
C ILE A 10 0.01 43.48 -38.52
N GLY A 11 -0.31 44.77 -38.65
CA GLY A 11 0.53 45.82 -38.10
C GLY A 11 0.62 45.68 -36.58
N PHE A 12 1.78 45.95 -36.00
CA PHE A 12 2.04 45.87 -34.55
C PHE A 12 0.94 46.53 -33.70
N LYS A 13 0.38 47.66 -34.17
CA LYS A 13 -0.75 48.35 -33.52
C LYS A 13 -2.04 47.53 -33.46
N SER A 14 -2.36 46.76 -34.50
CA SER A 14 -3.53 45.87 -34.52
C SER A 14 -3.33 44.66 -33.60
N TRP A 15 -2.10 44.16 -33.47
CA TRP A 15 -1.76 43.11 -32.52
C TRP A 15 -1.87 43.60 -31.07
N LEU A 16 -1.38 44.82 -30.81
CA LEU A 16 -1.44 45.46 -29.50
C LEU A 16 -2.88 45.82 -29.11
N LEU A 17 -3.70 46.28 -30.06
CA LEU A 17 -5.13 46.51 -29.85
C LEU A 17 -5.88 45.21 -29.56
N ALA A 18 -5.59 44.13 -30.29
CA ALA A 18 -6.18 42.82 -30.02
C ALA A 18 -5.81 42.30 -28.62
N LEU A 19 -4.55 42.47 -28.20
CA LEU A 19 -4.09 42.14 -26.85
C LEU A 19 -4.80 42.94 -25.77
N VAL A 20 -4.99 44.25 -25.97
CA VAL A 20 -5.71 45.13 -25.04
C VAL A 20 -7.19 44.78 -24.97
N VAL A 21 -7.84 44.47 -26.10
CA VAL A 21 -9.25 44.06 -26.13
C VAL A 21 -9.45 42.70 -25.46
N VAL A 22 -8.58 41.72 -25.75
CA VAL A 22 -8.62 40.40 -25.12
C VAL A 22 -8.32 40.51 -23.63
N GLY A 23 -7.31 41.28 -23.23
CA GLY A 23 -6.99 41.55 -21.83
C GLY A 23 -8.13 42.27 -21.10
N GLY A 24 -8.75 43.25 -21.74
CA GLY A 24 -9.92 43.97 -21.20
C GLY A 24 -11.16 43.08 -21.06
N LEU A 25 -11.41 42.18 -22.02
CA LEU A 25 -12.47 41.17 -21.94
C LEU A 25 -12.19 40.14 -20.83
N LEU A 26 -10.93 39.75 -20.62
CA LEU A 26 -10.51 38.87 -19.52
C LEU A 26 -10.70 39.54 -18.16
N VAL A 27 -10.31 40.81 -18.02
CA VAL A 27 -10.55 41.60 -16.80
C VAL A 27 -12.05 41.72 -16.53
N ALA A 28 -12.85 42.07 -17.54
CA ALA A 28 -14.30 42.15 -17.41
C ALA A 28 -14.91 40.78 -17.06
N ALA A 29 -14.43 39.69 -17.65
CA ALA A 29 -14.88 38.35 -17.30
C ALA A 29 -14.60 38.03 -15.83
N PHE A 30 -13.41 38.32 -15.29
CA PHE A 30 -13.11 38.07 -13.88
C PHE A 30 -13.81 39.04 -12.91
N GLN A 31 -14.13 40.28 -13.33
CA GLN A 31 -14.85 41.25 -12.50
C GLN A 31 -16.37 41.04 -12.46
N PHE A 32 -16.98 40.57 -13.55
CA PHE A 32 -18.44 40.40 -13.65
C PHE A 32 -18.91 38.94 -13.51
N THR A 33 -17.99 37.97 -13.47
CA THR A 33 -18.35 36.58 -13.21
C THR A 33 -18.53 36.36 -11.72
N ASP A 34 -19.65 35.75 -11.36
CA ASP A 34 -19.96 35.31 -9.99
C ASP A 34 -18.81 34.45 -9.42
N THR A 35 -18.35 34.78 -8.20
CA THR A 35 -17.29 34.06 -7.49
C THR A 35 -17.63 32.59 -7.30
N TRP A 36 -18.91 32.23 -7.23
CA TRP A 36 -19.36 30.84 -7.23
C TRP A 36 -18.98 30.08 -8.51
N ARG A 37 -19.03 30.75 -9.68
CA ARG A 37 -18.62 30.17 -10.97
C ARG A 37 -17.10 30.12 -11.11
N LEU A 38 -16.41 31.15 -10.65
CA LEU A 38 -14.93 31.19 -10.63
C LEU A 38 -14.34 30.07 -9.77
N ALA A 39 -14.99 29.74 -8.65
CA ALA A 39 -14.64 28.64 -7.76
C ALA A 39 -14.95 27.23 -8.31
N GLY A 40 -15.61 27.11 -9.47
CA GLY A 40 -15.99 25.85 -10.10
C GLY A 40 -14.92 25.24 -11.01
N GLY A 41 -15.23 24.10 -11.61
CA GLY A 41 -14.39 23.48 -12.64
C GLY A 41 -14.49 24.24 -13.97
N TRP A 42 -13.35 24.50 -14.60
CA TRP A 42 -13.28 25.22 -15.88
C TRP A 42 -13.14 24.24 -17.06
N PRO A 43 -13.79 24.53 -18.20
CA PRO A 43 -13.65 23.72 -19.41
C PRO A 43 -12.22 23.83 -19.99
N LEU A 44 -11.90 22.97 -20.96
CA LEU A 44 -10.66 23.02 -21.75
C LEU A 44 -9.36 22.76 -20.96
N GLY A 45 -9.43 22.11 -19.80
CA GLY A 45 -8.26 21.71 -19.02
C GLY A 45 -7.63 22.82 -18.19
N ILE A 46 -8.30 23.97 -18.05
CA ILE A 46 -7.86 25.07 -17.18
C ILE A 46 -7.97 24.61 -15.73
N GLY A 47 -6.83 24.55 -15.05
CA GLY A 47 -6.73 24.10 -13.66
C GLY A 47 -7.04 25.21 -12.65
N ALA A 48 -7.44 24.83 -11.43
CA ALA A 48 -7.72 25.77 -10.35
C ALA A 48 -6.54 26.73 -10.06
N ASN A 49 -5.30 26.24 -10.15
CA ASN A 49 -4.09 27.04 -9.97
C ASN A 49 -3.93 28.15 -11.03
N GLU A 50 -4.40 27.89 -12.26
CA GLU A 50 -4.33 28.86 -13.35
C GLU A 50 -5.37 29.96 -13.16
N VAL A 51 -6.58 29.59 -12.74
CA VAL A 51 -7.65 30.53 -12.37
C VAL A 51 -7.21 31.40 -11.19
N ASP A 52 -6.53 30.83 -10.20
CA ASP A 52 -6.00 31.58 -9.05
C ASP A 52 -4.93 32.59 -9.50
N ALA A 53 -4.05 32.20 -10.42
CA ALA A 53 -3.04 33.10 -10.97
C ALA A 53 -3.67 34.28 -11.74
N TYR A 54 -4.70 34.02 -12.55
CA TYR A 54 -5.44 35.08 -13.24
C TYR A 54 -6.22 35.96 -12.27
N ALA A 55 -6.89 35.37 -11.29
CA ALA A 55 -7.62 36.12 -10.27
C ALA A 55 -6.68 37.05 -9.49
N LEU A 56 -5.49 36.57 -9.12
CA LEU A 56 -4.49 37.37 -8.39
C LEU A 56 -3.92 38.51 -9.23
N LEU A 57 -3.71 38.29 -10.53
CA LEU A 57 -3.23 39.31 -11.47
C LEU A 57 -4.27 40.41 -11.70
N MET A 58 -5.56 40.07 -11.62
CA MET A 58 -6.67 40.95 -12.00
C MET A 58 -7.42 41.56 -10.81
N ASP A 59 -7.19 41.07 -9.59
CA ASP A 59 -7.77 41.62 -8.37
C ASP A 59 -7.05 42.91 -7.94
N ARG A 60 -7.84 43.94 -7.62
CA ARG A 60 -7.40 45.26 -7.13
C ARG A 60 -7.84 45.52 -5.69
N SER A 61 -8.47 44.55 -5.04
CA SER A 61 -8.86 44.66 -3.63
C SER A 61 -7.62 44.61 -2.73
N SER A 62 -7.59 45.50 -1.73
CA SER A 62 -6.49 45.65 -0.79
C SER A 62 -6.28 44.37 0.03
N GLU A 63 -5.02 43.98 0.22
CA GLU A 63 -4.58 42.91 1.09
C GLU A 63 -5.02 43.17 2.55
N ASP A 64 -6.22 42.72 2.93
CA ASP A 64 -6.53 42.51 4.34
C ASP A 64 -5.81 41.25 4.80
N THR A 65 -4.53 41.41 5.15
CA THR A 65 -3.74 40.41 5.85
C THR A 65 -4.23 40.35 7.30
N ILE A 66 -5.36 39.70 7.52
CA ILE A 66 -5.82 39.39 8.87
C ILE A 66 -4.85 38.36 9.46
N HIS A 67 -3.96 38.81 10.32
CA HIS A 67 -3.07 37.96 11.11
C HIS A 67 -3.86 37.21 12.19
N HIS A 68 -4.59 36.17 11.81
CA HIS A 68 -5.05 35.19 12.77
C HIS A 68 -3.82 34.47 13.36
N ARG A 69 -3.70 34.46 14.70
CA ARG A 69 -2.64 33.74 15.41
C ARG A 69 -2.82 32.23 15.22
N VAL A 70 -2.15 31.67 14.22
CA VAL A 70 -1.97 30.23 14.10
C VAL A 70 -0.89 29.80 15.09
N GLU A 71 -1.08 28.66 15.75
CA GLU A 71 -0.04 28.02 16.53
C GLU A 71 1.21 27.84 15.66
N THR A 72 2.35 28.36 16.12
CA THR A 72 3.62 28.23 15.41
C THR A 72 4.45 27.11 16.04
N ILE A 73 4.91 26.18 15.20
CA ILE A 73 5.82 25.11 15.60
C ILE A 73 7.20 25.47 15.06
N HIS A 74 8.17 25.61 15.96
CA HIS A 74 9.58 25.82 15.63
C HIS A 74 10.33 24.50 15.69
N ILE A 75 11.03 24.13 14.62
CA ILE A 75 11.90 22.95 14.56
C ILE A 75 13.32 23.40 14.21
N GLY A 76 14.25 23.17 15.13
CA GLY A 76 15.65 23.59 15.02
C GLY A 76 16.54 22.66 14.19
N LEU A 77 17.82 23.04 14.08
CA LEU A 77 18.86 22.22 13.46
C LEU A 77 19.13 20.94 14.27
N GLY A 78 19.62 19.90 13.58
CA GLY A 78 19.86 18.58 14.16
C GLY A 78 21.29 18.43 14.66
N GLY A 79 21.47 17.77 15.81
CA GLY A 79 22.77 17.64 16.46
C GLY A 79 23.79 16.73 15.75
N ARG A 80 23.41 16.00 14.69
CA ARG A 80 24.30 15.07 13.97
C ARG A 80 24.71 15.49 12.56
N SER A 81 23.84 16.20 11.83
CA SER A 81 24.07 16.52 10.41
C SER A 81 24.24 18.00 10.10
N GLY A 82 23.86 18.93 11.00
CA GLY A 82 23.89 20.37 10.74
C GLY A 82 22.96 20.86 9.61
N ASN A 83 22.50 19.97 8.73
CA ASN A 83 21.63 20.26 7.60
C ASN A 83 20.18 20.47 8.03
N CYS A 84 19.44 21.23 7.23
CA CYS A 84 18.04 21.46 7.51
C CYS A 84 17.21 20.18 7.30
N MET A 85 16.14 20.02 8.09
CA MET A 85 15.19 18.90 7.94
C MET A 85 14.61 18.79 6.51
N MET A 86 14.54 19.91 5.79
CA MET A 86 14.06 19.97 4.41
C MET A 86 15.09 19.46 3.39
N GLU A 87 16.37 19.47 3.74
CA GLU A 87 17.49 19.07 2.88
C GLU A 87 17.88 17.60 3.10
N ASP A 88 17.40 17.00 4.20
CA ASP A 88 17.69 15.62 4.53
C ASP A 88 16.76 14.68 3.74
N SER A 89 17.31 14.07 2.69
CA SER A 89 16.66 12.99 1.93
C SER A 89 16.81 11.63 2.60
N GLY A 90 17.47 11.57 3.76
CA GLY A 90 17.67 10.36 4.54
C GLY A 90 16.35 9.74 5.00
N ARG A 91 16.23 8.41 4.85
CA ARG A 91 15.06 7.63 5.31
C ARG A 91 15.06 7.36 6.83
N GLY A 92 16.00 7.96 7.56
CA GLY A 92 16.27 7.73 8.99
C GLY A 92 15.43 8.60 9.92
N TRP A 93 15.55 8.34 11.23
CA TRP A 93 15.02 9.21 12.28
C TRP A 93 16.12 10.16 12.76
N ASP A 94 15.83 11.45 12.76
CA ASP A 94 16.71 12.49 13.29
C ASP A 94 16.19 13.04 14.61
N VAL A 95 17.09 13.42 15.50
CA VAL A 95 16.74 14.14 16.73
C VAL A 95 16.85 15.65 16.46
N ARG A 96 15.77 16.39 16.70
CA ARG A 96 15.64 17.83 16.48
C ARG A 96 15.03 18.49 17.71
N TRP A 97 15.37 19.74 17.98
CA TRP A 97 14.71 20.54 19.02
C TRP A 97 13.36 21.07 18.49
N LEU A 98 12.29 20.93 19.27
CA LEU A 98 10.96 21.43 18.92
C LEU A 98 10.42 22.35 20.01
N GLU A 99 9.93 23.52 19.59
CA GLU A 99 9.23 24.48 20.46
C GLU A 99 7.84 24.81 19.90
N ALA A 100 6.81 24.67 20.72
CA ALA A 100 5.42 25.00 20.36
C ALA A 100 4.55 25.13 21.61
N SER A 101 3.70 26.16 21.72
CA SER A 101 2.70 26.29 22.80
C SER A 101 3.22 26.01 24.23
N GLY A 102 4.40 26.51 24.58
CA GLY A 102 5.02 26.30 25.90
C GLY A 102 5.72 24.94 26.10
N TYR A 103 5.69 24.06 25.10
CA TYR A 103 6.50 22.85 25.03
C TYR A 103 7.85 23.16 24.39
N GLY A 104 8.93 22.64 24.97
CA GLY A 104 10.30 22.75 24.44
C GLY A 104 11.12 21.51 24.82
N ASP A 105 11.29 20.58 23.87
CA ASP A 105 12.12 19.38 24.07
C ASP A 105 12.61 18.86 22.72
N SER A 106 13.61 17.99 22.77
CA SER A 106 14.05 17.25 21.60
C SER A 106 13.04 16.17 21.20
N VAL A 107 12.75 16.12 19.91
CA VAL A 107 11.82 15.20 19.27
C VAL A 107 12.53 14.41 18.18
N ARG A 108 11.97 13.26 17.82
CA ARG A 108 12.41 12.50 16.65
C ARG A 108 11.58 12.89 15.44
N VAL A 109 12.24 13.25 14.35
CA VAL A 109 11.58 13.63 13.09
C VAL A 109 12.08 12.75 11.96
N ARG A 110 11.19 12.41 11.03
CA ARG A 110 11.55 11.75 9.77
C ARG A 110 10.68 12.24 8.61
N PRO A 111 11.17 12.20 7.37
CA PRO A 111 10.33 12.41 6.18
C PRO A 111 9.25 11.33 6.05
N MET A 112 8.07 11.71 5.56
CA MET A 112 7.00 10.76 5.22
C MET A 112 7.34 10.00 3.93
N ARG A 113 7.06 8.70 3.90
CA ARG A 113 7.25 7.87 2.70
C ARG A 113 6.16 8.10 1.65
N SER A 114 4.96 8.44 2.11
CA SER A 114 3.75 8.55 1.28
C SER A 114 3.59 9.92 0.62
N GLU A 115 4.22 10.97 1.15
CA GLU A 115 3.99 12.34 0.69
C GLU A 115 5.28 13.16 0.77
N PRO A 116 5.84 13.59 -0.39
CA PRO A 116 7.00 14.48 -0.43
C PRO A 116 6.73 15.78 0.32
N GLY A 117 7.66 16.19 1.19
CA GLY A 117 7.50 17.38 2.03
C GLY A 117 6.62 17.19 3.27
N GLY A 118 6.11 15.97 3.51
CA GLY A 118 5.46 15.61 4.77
C GLY A 118 6.47 15.08 5.80
N TYR A 119 6.19 15.30 7.09
CA TYR A 119 7.06 14.87 8.20
C TYR A 119 6.28 14.13 9.28
N VAL A 120 6.91 13.12 9.89
CA VAL A 120 6.40 12.47 11.10
C VAL A 120 7.24 12.94 12.29
N VAL A 121 6.59 13.53 13.28
CA VAL A 121 7.22 13.99 14.52
C VAL A 121 6.78 13.09 15.67
N ARG A 122 7.76 12.63 16.46
CA ARG A 122 7.55 11.75 17.62
C ARG A 122 8.26 12.33 18.84
N MET A 123 7.49 12.54 19.90
CA MET A 123 8.00 13.03 21.18
C MET A 123 8.83 11.94 21.90
N ARG A 124 9.62 12.38 22.88
CA ARG A 124 10.25 11.48 23.84
C ARG A 124 9.21 10.73 24.67
N GLU A 125 9.62 9.60 25.22
CA GLU A 125 8.75 8.84 26.11
C GLU A 125 8.44 9.64 27.38
N GLY A 126 7.16 9.76 27.73
CA GLY A 126 6.69 10.59 28.85
C GLY A 126 6.48 12.07 28.53
N SER A 127 6.90 12.56 27.35
CA SER A 127 6.69 13.94 26.89
C SER A 127 5.49 14.03 25.94
N TYR A 128 4.65 15.05 26.10
CA TYR A 128 3.43 15.25 25.31
C TYR A 128 3.29 16.71 24.85
N LEU A 129 2.86 16.92 23.61
CA LEU A 129 2.43 18.22 23.11
C LEU A 129 0.91 18.19 22.98
N ARG A 130 0.19 18.94 23.81
CA ARG A 130 -1.29 18.89 23.88
C ARG A 130 -1.81 17.45 23.99
N GLU A 131 -1.21 16.66 24.89
CA GLU A 131 -1.54 15.25 25.12
C GLU A 131 -1.27 14.32 23.93
N GLN A 132 -0.64 14.79 22.86
CA GLN A 132 -0.26 13.94 21.72
C GLN A 132 1.19 13.46 21.89
N ARG A 133 1.46 12.19 21.55
CA ARG A 133 2.82 11.59 21.58
C ARG A 133 3.50 11.57 20.20
N SER A 134 2.71 11.73 19.14
CA SER A 134 3.22 11.84 17.78
C SER A 134 2.17 12.43 16.85
N PHE A 135 2.61 13.20 15.87
CA PHE A 135 1.78 13.80 14.85
C PHE A 135 2.51 13.83 13.51
N THR A 136 1.76 14.01 12.43
CA THR A 136 2.30 14.26 11.10
C THR A 136 2.04 15.70 10.69
N LEU A 137 2.99 16.28 9.95
CA LEU A 137 2.88 17.59 9.34
C LEU A 137 2.81 17.42 7.83
N ARG A 138 1.74 17.94 7.21
CA ARG A 138 1.54 17.95 5.76
C ARG A 138 1.29 19.37 5.31
N LYS A 139 1.76 19.75 4.12
CA LYS A 139 1.51 21.11 3.60
C LYS A 139 0.00 21.32 3.44
N ALA A 140 -0.52 22.42 3.98
CA ALA A 140 -1.94 22.70 3.90
C ALA A 140 -2.33 23.15 2.49
N ASP A 141 -3.50 22.72 2.05
CA ASP A 141 -4.12 23.12 0.79
C ASP A 141 -5.62 23.36 0.99
N VAL A 142 -6.31 23.85 -0.05
CA VAL A 142 -7.74 24.15 0.00
C VAL A 142 -8.56 22.91 0.36
N ASN A 143 -8.15 21.73 -0.10
CA ASN A 143 -8.82 20.46 0.21
C ASN A 143 -8.69 20.07 1.69
N SER A 144 -7.76 20.67 2.42
CA SER A 144 -7.61 20.45 3.87
C SER A 144 -8.83 20.92 4.66
N ILE A 145 -9.63 21.86 4.14
CA ILE A 145 -10.88 22.28 4.79
C ILE A 145 -11.95 21.17 4.77
N GLN A 146 -12.01 20.41 3.66
CA GLN A 146 -12.91 19.27 3.54
C GLN A 146 -12.57 18.22 4.59
N GLN A 147 -11.28 17.93 4.77
CA GLN A 147 -10.80 17.00 5.80
C GLN A 147 -11.26 17.42 7.20
N LYS A 148 -11.26 18.74 7.49
CA LYS A 148 -11.73 19.26 8.77
C LYS A 148 -13.24 19.11 8.96
N TYR A 149 -14.04 19.33 7.92
CA TYR A 149 -15.49 19.10 8.01
C TYR A 149 -15.82 17.64 8.28
N LEU A 150 -15.11 16.71 7.62
CA LEU A 150 -15.31 15.27 7.80
C LEU A 150 -14.85 14.81 9.18
N GLU A 151 -13.73 15.31 9.70
CA GLU A 151 -13.31 15.08 11.10
C GLU A 151 -14.38 15.54 12.09
N MET A 152 -14.96 16.72 11.87
CA MET A 152 -16.03 17.24 12.73
C MET A 152 -17.25 16.31 12.70
N ILE A 153 -17.74 15.95 11.51
CA ILE A 153 -18.88 15.03 11.37
C ILE A 153 -18.57 13.67 12.01
N ALA A 154 -17.38 13.12 11.77
CA ALA A 154 -16.94 11.86 12.34
C ALA A 154 -16.94 11.91 13.88
N THR A 155 -16.53 13.04 14.46
CA THR A 155 -16.54 13.26 15.90
C THR A 155 -17.98 13.30 16.46
N GLU A 156 -18.91 13.97 15.79
CA GLU A 156 -20.33 13.99 16.19
C GLU A 156 -20.96 12.59 16.15
N LEU A 157 -20.59 11.80 15.14
CA LEU A 157 -21.03 10.41 15.01
C LEU A 157 -20.32 9.44 15.96
N GLY A 158 -19.45 9.93 16.85
CA GLY A 158 -18.73 9.12 17.83
C GLY A 158 -17.68 8.18 17.23
N LEU A 159 -17.20 8.46 16.01
CA LEU A 159 -16.14 7.68 15.38
C LEU A 159 -14.77 7.98 16.00
N LEU A 160 -13.90 6.97 16.01
CA LEU A 160 -12.48 7.18 16.26
C LEU A 160 -11.87 7.98 15.10
N THR A 161 -11.48 9.22 15.35
CA THR A 161 -10.86 10.08 14.32
C THR A 161 -9.66 10.84 14.87
N PRO A 162 -8.52 10.91 14.14
CA PRO A 162 -7.35 11.67 14.56
C PRO A 162 -7.66 13.17 14.49
N GLU A 163 -7.14 13.92 15.46
CA GLU A 163 -7.33 15.37 15.52
C GLU A 163 -6.58 16.09 14.38
N LEU A 164 -7.26 16.99 13.65
CA LEU A 164 -6.66 17.85 12.64
C LEU A 164 -6.66 19.32 13.09
N THR A 165 -5.49 19.95 13.00
CA THR A 165 -5.32 21.38 13.30
C THR A 165 -4.37 22.03 12.30
N LEU A 166 -4.48 23.34 12.11
CA LEU A 166 -3.53 24.12 11.30
C LEU A 166 -2.43 24.67 12.19
N VAL A 167 -1.19 24.54 11.72
CA VAL A 167 0.01 25.07 12.37
C VAL A 167 0.90 25.79 11.36
N ARG A 168 1.55 26.88 11.77
CA ARG A 168 2.60 27.50 10.97
C ARG A 168 3.93 26.84 11.31
N LEU A 169 4.61 26.28 10.32
CA LEU A 169 5.87 25.58 10.54
C LEU A 169 7.04 26.52 10.27
N VAL A 170 7.87 26.75 11.27
CA VAL A 170 9.18 27.41 11.11
C VAL A 170 10.25 26.36 11.30
N ALA A 171 10.90 25.95 10.21
CA ALA A 171 11.95 24.95 10.23
C ALA A 171 13.29 25.60 9.89
N CYS A 172 14.32 25.35 10.70
CA CYS A 172 15.69 25.82 10.46
C CYS A 172 15.81 27.35 10.31
N GLY A 173 14.94 28.12 10.98
CA GLY A 173 14.91 29.58 10.89
C GLY A 173 14.16 30.14 9.68
N ALA A 174 13.61 29.29 8.81
CA ALA A 174 12.80 29.70 7.66
C ALA A 174 11.33 29.31 7.85
N ASP A 175 10.42 30.24 7.54
CA ASP A 175 8.99 29.96 7.52
C ASP A 175 8.61 29.07 6.33
N GLN A 176 8.03 27.92 6.62
CA GLN A 176 7.58 26.94 5.64
C GLN A 176 6.09 27.08 5.32
N GLY A 177 5.41 28.04 5.94
CA GLY A 177 3.99 28.30 5.76
C GLY A 177 3.10 27.35 6.57
N VAL A 178 1.82 27.31 6.20
CA VAL A 178 0.78 26.60 6.95
C VAL A 178 0.78 25.11 6.61
N HIS A 179 0.74 24.29 7.65
CA HIS A 179 0.70 22.84 7.61
C HIS A 179 -0.50 22.31 8.38
N VAL A 180 -1.05 21.19 7.90
CA VAL A 180 -2.00 20.37 8.66
C VAL A 180 -1.22 19.50 9.62
N LYS A 181 -1.45 19.70 10.92
CA LYS A 181 -1.01 18.81 12.00
C LYS A 181 -2.11 17.78 12.24
N GLU A 182 -1.79 16.53 11.93
CA GLU A 182 -2.67 15.38 12.09
C GLU A 182 -2.10 14.45 13.17
N GLU A 183 -2.90 14.06 14.14
CA GLU A 183 -2.49 13.09 15.15
C GLU A 183 -2.17 11.72 14.53
N VAL A 184 -1.10 11.07 15.00
CA VAL A 184 -0.76 9.72 14.55
C VAL A 184 -1.59 8.69 15.33
N VAL A 185 -2.35 7.89 14.59
CA VAL A 185 -3.07 6.72 15.12
C VAL A 185 -2.09 5.70 15.71
N ASN A 186 -2.19 5.49 17.03
CA ASN A 186 -1.40 4.54 17.82
C ASN A 186 -2.16 4.18 19.12
N ASP A 187 -1.57 3.33 19.97
CA ASP A 187 -2.18 2.90 21.25
C ASP A 187 -2.55 4.08 22.16
N HIS A 188 -1.73 5.13 22.19
CA HIS A 188 -2.00 6.34 22.99
C HIS A 188 -3.20 7.12 22.45
N PHE A 189 -3.34 7.22 21.13
CA PHE A 189 -4.53 7.81 20.50
C PHE A 189 -5.80 7.06 20.93
N LEU A 190 -5.78 5.72 20.90
CA LEU A 190 -6.95 4.92 21.30
C LEU A 190 -7.31 5.15 22.78
N GLN A 191 -6.31 5.16 23.67
CA GLN A 191 -6.51 5.45 25.09
C GLN A 191 -7.13 6.83 25.31
N ARG A 192 -6.64 7.87 24.61
CA ARG A 192 -7.18 9.23 24.67
C ARG A 192 -8.62 9.31 24.18
N ARG A 193 -8.99 8.47 23.21
CA ARG A 193 -10.36 8.33 22.70
C ARG A 193 -11.23 7.38 23.53
N GLY A 194 -10.79 7.00 24.74
CA GLY A 194 -11.58 6.19 25.68
C GLY A 194 -11.51 4.67 25.42
N MET A 195 -10.68 4.21 24.48
CA MET A 195 -10.49 2.80 24.18
C MET A 195 -9.18 2.30 24.82
N GLN A 196 -9.26 1.90 26.10
CA GLN A 196 -8.08 1.46 26.86
C GLN A 196 -7.57 0.06 26.47
N ASP A 197 -8.46 -0.80 25.98
CA ASP A 197 -8.21 -2.16 25.53
C ASP A 197 -8.09 -2.27 24.00
N GLY A 198 -7.83 -1.14 23.33
CA GLY A 198 -7.78 -1.06 21.88
C GLY A 198 -6.39 -1.24 21.31
N LEU A 199 -6.30 -1.91 20.17
CA LEU A 199 -5.06 -2.00 19.38
C LEU A 199 -5.30 -1.53 17.94
N ALA A 200 -4.53 -0.52 17.52
CA ALA A 200 -4.66 0.05 16.19
C ALA A 200 -3.88 -0.76 15.14
N PHE A 201 -4.51 -0.98 13.99
CA PHE A 201 -3.88 -1.60 12.82
C PHE A 201 -4.35 -0.92 11.52
N THR A 202 -3.62 -1.18 10.44
CA THR A 202 -3.96 -0.68 9.10
C THR A 202 -4.06 -1.85 8.13
N CYS A 203 -5.11 -1.90 7.34
CA CYS A 203 -5.29 -2.87 6.27
C CYS A 203 -5.13 -2.20 4.91
N TRP A 204 -4.53 -2.94 3.98
CA TRP A 204 -4.39 -2.55 2.58
C TRP A 204 -5.17 -3.52 1.72
N PHE A 205 -5.97 -3.00 0.79
CA PHE A 205 -6.83 -3.82 -0.06
C PHE A 205 -6.37 -3.91 -1.52
N ASP A 206 -5.33 -3.15 -1.90
CA ASP A 206 -4.73 -3.22 -3.22
C ASP A 206 -3.46 -4.13 -3.21
N PRO A 207 -3.53 -5.32 -3.83
CA PRO A 207 -2.41 -6.27 -3.86
C PRO A 207 -1.21 -5.76 -4.67
N ARG A 208 -1.38 -4.71 -5.50
CA ARG A 208 -0.29 -4.11 -6.27
C ARG A 208 0.67 -3.29 -5.40
N ILE A 209 0.28 -2.95 -4.17
CA ILE A 209 1.03 -2.03 -3.32
C ILE A 209 2.06 -2.78 -2.43
N GLY A 210 2.19 -4.11 -2.52
CA GLY A 210 3.28 -4.85 -1.85
C GLY A 210 3.27 -4.78 -0.31
N TYR A 211 2.15 -4.37 0.30
CA TYR A 211 1.94 -4.34 1.76
C TYR A 211 0.95 -5.44 2.20
N SER A 212 0.93 -5.77 3.49
CA SER A 212 0.08 -6.83 4.05
C SER A 212 -1.42 -6.63 3.75
N LEU A 213 -2.04 -7.60 3.09
CA LEU A 213 -3.50 -7.71 2.90
C LEU A 213 -4.24 -8.15 4.18
N THR A 214 -3.51 -8.56 5.22
CA THR A 214 -4.04 -9.02 6.50
C THR A 214 -3.66 -8.04 7.62
N PRO A 215 -4.53 -7.89 8.64
CA PRO A 215 -4.24 -7.03 9.76
C PRO A 215 -3.08 -7.56 10.60
N VAL A 216 -2.22 -6.65 11.06
CA VAL A 216 -1.12 -6.94 11.99
C VAL A 216 -1.29 -6.05 13.22
N ILE A 217 -1.46 -6.67 14.39
CA ILE A 217 -1.61 -5.96 15.66
C ILE A 217 -0.25 -5.91 16.37
N ALA A 218 0.15 -4.71 16.79
CA ALA A 218 1.37 -4.51 17.57
C ALA A 218 1.30 -5.25 18.90
N ARG A 219 2.43 -5.86 19.30
CA ARG A 219 2.71 -6.37 20.66
C ARG A 219 1.93 -7.62 21.08
N ASP A 220 0.93 -8.02 20.30
CA ASP A 220 0.09 -9.16 20.64
C ASP A 220 -0.08 -10.12 19.44
N THR A 221 0.67 -11.22 19.54
CA THR A 221 0.70 -12.28 18.53
C THR A 221 -0.55 -13.14 18.55
N ALA A 222 -1.24 -13.24 19.70
CA ALA A 222 -2.50 -13.97 19.81
C ALA A 222 -3.65 -13.17 19.19
N ALA A 223 -3.70 -11.85 19.45
CA ALA A 223 -4.64 -10.95 18.77
C ALA A 223 -4.45 -10.98 17.26
N THR A 224 -3.19 -10.93 16.81
CA THR A 224 -2.87 -10.98 15.39
C THR A 224 -3.33 -12.30 14.78
N ALA A 225 -3.10 -13.44 15.45
CA ALA A 225 -3.55 -14.73 14.96
C ALA A 225 -5.08 -14.85 14.90
N SER A 226 -5.79 -14.47 15.96
CA SER A 226 -7.26 -14.51 16.01
C SER A 226 -7.92 -13.54 15.02
N LEU A 227 -7.36 -12.33 14.89
CA LEU A 227 -7.85 -11.35 13.93
C LEU A 227 -7.57 -11.81 12.50
N GLN A 228 -6.39 -12.38 12.22
CA GLN A 228 -6.09 -12.98 10.91
C GLN A 228 -7.00 -14.17 10.60
N GLU A 229 -7.28 -15.04 11.58
CA GLU A 229 -8.21 -16.14 11.41
C GLU A 229 -9.61 -15.63 11.02
N TRP A 230 -10.18 -14.71 11.81
CA TRP A 230 -11.47 -14.09 11.49
C TRP A 230 -11.46 -13.34 10.15
N TRP A 231 -10.41 -12.54 9.88
CA TRP A 231 -10.25 -11.77 8.65
C TRP A 231 -10.18 -12.67 7.43
N ASN A 232 -9.48 -13.80 7.55
CA ASN A 232 -9.39 -14.76 6.47
C ASN A 232 -10.74 -15.46 6.31
N THR A 233 -11.37 -16.00 7.36
CA THR A 233 -12.70 -16.66 7.26
C THR A 233 -13.74 -15.76 6.59
N THR A 234 -13.77 -14.47 6.94
CA THR A 234 -14.69 -13.47 6.37
C THR A 234 -14.31 -13.00 4.96
N SER A 235 -13.10 -13.30 4.49
CA SER A 235 -12.61 -12.95 3.16
C SER A 235 -12.47 -14.15 2.21
N THR A 236 -12.67 -15.39 2.70
CA THR A 236 -12.35 -16.65 1.99
C THR A 236 -13.47 -17.67 1.89
N GLU A 237 -14.55 -17.50 2.64
CA GLU A 237 -15.80 -18.25 2.48
C GLU A 237 -16.84 -17.24 2.02
N ALA A 238 -17.82 -17.58 1.18
CA ALA A 238 -18.97 -16.70 0.95
C ALA A 238 -19.67 -16.52 2.30
N PRO A 239 -19.28 -15.52 3.10
CA PRO A 239 -19.50 -15.59 4.52
C PRO A 239 -20.98 -15.27 4.70
N LYS A 240 -21.66 -15.98 5.60
CA LYS A 240 -23.00 -15.50 5.96
C LYS A 240 -22.81 -14.10 6.53
N ASP A 241 -23.59 -13.13 6.04
CA ASP A 241 -23.50 -11.74 6.50
C ASP A 241 -23.49 -11.63 8.04
N ALA A 242 -24.18 -12.55 8.72
CA ALA A 242 -24.24 -12.67 10.18
C ALA A 242 -22.89 -13.01 10.85
N ASP A 243 -21.99 -13.74 10.19
CA ASP A 243 -20.70 -14.13 10.78
C ASP A 243 -19.64 -13.03 10.62
N VAL A 244 -19.68 -12.29 9.51
CA VAL A 244 -18.87 -11.08 9.35
C VAL A 244 -19.35 -9.98 10.31
N ALA A 245 -20.67 -9.80 10.43
CA ALA A 245 -21.28 -8.80 11.31
C ALA A 245 -20.92 -8.98 12.79
N LYS A 246 -20.67 -10.21 13.26
CA LYS A 246 -20.27 -10.45 14.66
C LYS A 246 -18.90 -9.87 15.01
N GLY A 247 -17.99 -9.82 14.04
CA GLY A 247 -16.60 -9.37 14.25
C GLY A 247 -16.37 -7.88 14.01
N ILE A 248 -17.38 -7.13 13.52
CA ILE A 248 -17.30 -5.69 13.30
C ILE A 248 -18.39 -4.98 14.08
N ASP A 249 -18.06 -3.83 14.68
CA ASP A 249 -19.05 -2.92 15.24
C ASP A 249 -19.86 -2.27 14.11
N LEU A 250 -21.09 -2.76 13.87
CA LEU A 250 -21.94 -2.33 12.76
C LEU A 250 -22.40 -0.87 12.88
N ASP A 251 -22.57 -0.33 14.09
CA ASP A 251 -22.95 1.08 14.29
C ASP A 251 -21.81 1.99 13.87
N GLN A 252 -20.60 1.68 14.33
CA GLN A 252 -19.39 2.41 13.97
C GLN A 252 -19.08 2.24 12.46
N LEU A 253 -19.36 1.07 11.88
CA LEU A 253 -19.22 0.86 10.44
C LEU A 253 -20.20 1.69 9.61
N ALA A 254 -21.48 1.73 10.00
CA ALA A 254 -22.50 2.54 9.35
C ALA A 254 -22.13 4.03 9.36
N ASN A 255 -21.75 4.55 10.53
CA ASN A 255 -21.29 5.92 10.69
C ASN A 255 -20.04 6.22 9.85
N TRP A 256 -19.08 5.29 9.81
CA TRP A 256 -17.86 5.44 9.02
C TRP A 256 -18.18 5.48 7.52
N LEU A 257 -19.02 4.57 7.02
CA LEU A 257 -19.45 4.56 5.62
C LEU A 257 -20.17 5.85 5.23
N LEU A 258 -20.98 6.40 6.13
CA LEU A 258 -21.66 7.69 5.90
C LEU A 258 -20.63 8.81 5.72
N VAL A 259 -19.59 8.87 6.55
CA VAL A 259 -18.53 9.89 6.41
C VAL A 259 -17.75 9.70 5.10
N GLN A 260 -17.43 8.46 4.72
CA GLN A 260 -16.76 8.18 3.43
C GLN A 260 -17.61 8.63 2.24
N TRP A 261 -18.92 8.37 2.29
CA TRP A 261 -19.88 8.86 1.31
C TRP A 261 -19.88 10.40 1.28
N LEU A 262 -20.04 11.08 2.41
CA LEU A 262 -20.04 12.55 2.45
C LEU A 262 -18.76 13.16 1.89
N GLY A 263 -17.61 12.53 2.13
CA GLY A 263 -16.31 12.97 1.63
C GLY A 263 -16.07 12.74 0.14
N GLY A 264 -16.78 11.82 -0.50
CA GLY A 264 -16.36 11.33 -1.83
C GLY A 264 -15.05 10.59 -1.80
N GLU A 265 -14.81 9.94 -0.67
CA GLU A 265 -13.65 9.10 -0.44
C GLU A 265 -14.06 7.63 -0.59
N GLU A 266 -14.94 7.29 -1.56
CA GLU A 266 -15.35 5.88 -1.80
C GLU A 266 -14.15 4.99 -2.14
N LEU A 267 -13.08 5.62 -2.64
CA LEU A 267 -11.75 5.06 -2.85
C LEU A 267 -11.12 4.43 -1.60
N ALA A 268 -11.49 4.87 -0.39
CA ALA A 268 -10.99 4.30 0.85
C ALA A 268 -11.34 2.80 0.98
N LEU A 269 -12.45 2.36 0.37
CA LEU A 269 -12.84 0.93 0.32
C LEU A 269 -11.89 0.05 -0.51
N THR A 270 -11.01 0.67 -1.29
CA THR A 270 -10.02 -0.01 -2.14
C THR A 270 -8.57 0.25 -1.73
N GLY A 271 -8.34 1.14 -0.76
CA GLY A 271 -7.03 1.65 -0.38
C GLY A 271 -6.56 1.20 1.01
N GLU A 272 -6.01 2.16 1.77
CA GLU A 272 -5.58 1.99 3.17
C GLU A 272 -6.77 2.29 4.11
N VAL A 273 -7.14 1.34 4.96
CA VAL A 273 -8.15 1.56 6.01
C VAL A 273 -7.51 1.37 7.38
N ALA A 274 -7.63 2.40 8.23
CA ALA A 274 -7.23 2.33 9.62
C ALA A 274 -8.36 1.74 10.48
N MET A 275 -8.01 0.85 11.40
CA MET A 275 -8.95 0.15 12.26
C MET A 275 -8.38 -0.02 13.67
N ALA A 276 -9.25 -0.31 14.63
CA ALA A 276 -8.90 -0.74 15.97
C ALA A 276 -9.55 -2.09 16.29
N TYR A 277 -8.82 -2.96 16.97
CA TYR A 277 -9.38 -4.17 17.57
C TYR A 277 -9.66 -3.92 19.04
N ARG A 278 -10.90 -4.17 19.48
CA ARG A 278 -11.37 -3.98 20.86
C ARG A 278 -11.46 -5.33 21.57
N TRP A 279 -10.60 -5.55 22.56
CA TRP A 279 -10.46 -6.86 23.21
C TRP A 279 -11.70 -7.31 23.97
N GLY A 280 -12.29 -6.42 24.78
CA GLY A 280 -13.42 -6.77 25.64
C GLY A 280 -14.65 -7.25 24.87
N GLN A 281 -14.82 -6.78 23.64
CA GLN A 281 -15.95 -7.12 22.76
C GLN A 281 -15.56 -8.04 21.60
N ARG A 282 -14.26 -8.29 21.39
CA ARG A 282 -13.72 -9.03 20.24
C ARG A 282 -14.20 -8.50 18.89
N GLN A 283 -14.28 -7.17 18.78
CA GLN A 283 -14.81 -6.49 17.60
C GLN A 283 -13.78 -5.55 16.98
N VAL A 284 -13.85 -5.45 15.66
CA VAL A 284 -13.13 -4.46 14.86
C VAL A 284 -13.96 -3.19 14.73
N VAL A 285 -13.29 -2.06 14.85
CA VAL A 285 -13.88 -0.73 14.78
C VAL A 285 -13.12 0.07 13.72
N PRO A 286 -13.79 0.66 12.72
CA PRO A 286 -13.12 1.51 11.76
C PRO A 286 -12.66 2.82 12.40
N ILE A 287 -11.51 3.32 11.98
CA ILE A 287 -10.99 4.63 12.35
C ILE A 287 -11.18 5.54 11.12
N HIS A 288 -11.92 6.63 11.28
CA HIS A 288 -12.04 7.61 10.21
C HIS A 288 -10.74 8.40 10.10
N ARG A 289 -10.11 8.31 8.93
CA ARG A 289 -8.92 9.07 8.56
C ARG A 289 -9.14 9.68 7.17
N PRO A 290 -8.73 10.93 6.93
CA PRO A 290 -8.78 11.50 5.59
C PRO A 290 -7.96 10.68 4.59
N ALA A 291 -8.45 10.55 3.36
CA ALA A 291 -7.73 9.84 2.31
C ALA A 291 -6.36 10.50 2.02
N ARG A 292 -5.32 9.66 1.87
CA ARG A 292 -3.98 10.12 1.47
C ARG A 292 -3.90 10.28 -0.05
N LYS A 293 -3.19 11.32 -0.53
CA LYS A 293 -2.91 11.51 -1.96
C LYS A 293 -2.16 10.28 -2.50
N GLY A 294 -2.74 9.64 -3.53
CA GLY A 294 -2.22 8.38 -4.09
C GLY A 294 -3.31 7.34 -4.37
N ALA A 295 -4.51 7.50 -3.82
CA ALA A 295 -5.68 6.73 -4.26
C ALA A 295 -6.07 7.19 -5.68
N GLN A 296 -5.87 6.30 -6.66
CA GLN A 296 -6.17 6.56 -8.06
C GLN A 296 -7.69 6.70 -8.25
N GLU A 297 -8.18 7.84 -8.75
CA GLU A 297 -9.62 8.05 -9.02
C GLU A 297 -10.21 6.86 -9.79
N LEU A 298 -11.11 6.14 -9.14
CA LEU A 298 -11.82 5.02 -9.73
C LEU A 298 -12.99 5.58 -10.54
N GLY A 299 -12.99 5.30 -11.84
CA GLY A 299 -14.12 5.66 -12.70
C GLY A 299 -15.41 4.93 -12.28
N PRO A 300 -16.60 5.41 -12.69
CA PRO A 300 -17.90 4.86 -12.28
C PRO A 300 -18.16 3.39 -12.68
N LEU A 301 -17.25 2.74 -13.39
CA LEU A 301 -17.28 1.32 -13.77
C LEU A 301 -16.28 0.45 -12.99
N SER A 302 -15.64 1.01 -11.96
CA SER A 302 -14.67 0.27 -11.13
C SER A 302 -15.32 -0.79 -10.26
N THR A 303 -14.66 -1.93 -10.14
CA THR A 303 -14.98 -3.01 -9.21
C THR A 303 -14.30 -2.79 -7.86
N TYR A 304 -14.95 -3.22 -6.78
CA TYR A 304 -14.34 -3.27 -5.44
C TYR A 304 -13.71 -4.63 -5.20
N ARG A 305 -12.71 -4.68 -4.32
CA ARG A 305 -12.18 -5.96 -3.83
C ARG A 305 -13.11 -6.54 -2.76
N SER A 306 -13.20 -7.87 -2.68
CA SER A 306 -13.93 -8.59 -1.63
C SER A 306 -13.15 -8.50 -0.31
N THR A 307 -13.71 -7.78 0.66
CA THR A 307 -13.12 -7.50 1.97
C THR A 307 -14.19 -7.64 3.05
N PRO A 308 -13.85 -7.76 4.33
CA PRO A 308 -14.86 -7.84 5.39
C PRO A 308 -15.82 -6.64 5.41
N ILE A 309 -15.37 -5.44 5.01
CA ILE A 309 -16.24 -4.25 4.89
C ILE A 309 -17.13 -4.34 3.65
N THR A 310 -16.54 -4.58 2.48
CA THR A 310 -17.28 -4.55 1.21
C THR A 310 -18.29 -5.70 1.09
N SER A 311 -18.03 -6.84 1.74
CA SER A 311 -18.97 -7.95 1.88
C SER A 311 -20.21 -7.58 2.71
N LEU A 312 -20.09 -6.67 3.67
CA LEU A 312 -21.22 -6.24 4.51
C LEU A 312 -22.12 -5.19 3.85
N LEU A 313 -21.75 -4.59 2.71
CA LEU A 313 -22.57 -3.55 2.07
C LEU A 313 -23.96 -4.07 1.64
N GLY A 314 -24.10 -5.38 1.44
CA GLY A 314 -25.37 -6.05 1.17
C GLY A 314 -26.23 -6.34 2.42
N ASN A 315 -25.65 -6.31 3.61
CA ASN A 315 -26.30 -6.72 4.86
C ASN A 315 -27.46 -5.78 5.21
N ALA A 316 -28.65 -6.35 5.48
CA ALA A 316 -29.86 -5.59 5.76
C ALA A 316 -29.77 -4.74 7.05
N GLU A 317 -29.17 -5.30 8.10
CA GLU A 317 -29.00 -4.61 9.39
C GLU A 317 -28.04 -3.42 9.27
N LEU A 318 -26.92 -3.57 8.54
CA LEU A 318 -26.02 -2.46 8.26
C LEU A 318 -26.72 -1.35 7.49
N ARG A 319 -27.53 -1.70 6.49
CA ARG A 319 -28.29 -0.73 5.68
C ARG A 319 -29.31 0.05 6.52
N GLU A 320 -29.95 -0.62 7.47
CA GLU A 320 -30.87 0.02 8.40
C GLU A 320 -30.13 0.99 9.33
N ARG A 321 -29.01 0.57 9.93
CA ARG A 321 -28.15 1.42 10.78
C ARG A 321 -27.61 2.62 10.01
N PHE A 322 -27.17 2.43 8.76
CA PHE A 322 -26.72 3.51 7.88
C PHE A 322 -27.82 4.53 7.62
N ARG A 323 -29.04 4.07 7.29
CA ARG A 323 -30.18 4.96 7.06
C ARG A 323 -30.55 5.73 8.33
N ALA A 324 -30.58 5.07 9.48
CA ALA A 324 -30.86 5.71 10.76
C ALA A 324 -29.83 6.81 11.09
N ALA A 325 -28.53 6.53 10.88
CA ALA A 325 -27.46 7.50 11.05
C ALA A 325 -27.60 8.70 10.09
N GLN A 326 -27.94 8.44 8.83
CA GLN A 326 -28.19 9.48 7.84
C GLN A 326 -29.39 10.36 8.24
N GLU A 327 -30.50 9.76 8.66
CA GLU A 327 -31.71 10.48 9.09
C GLU A 327 -31.46 11.36 10.32
N ALA A 328 -30.71 10.84 11.32
CA ALA A 328 -30.30 11.62 12.49
C ALA A 328 -29.47 12.85 12.07
N MET A 329 -28.49 12.66 11.18
CA MET A 329 -27.65 13.75 10.67
C MET A 329 -28.43 14.76 9.82
N VAL A 330 -29.43 14.32 9.06
CA VAL A 330 -30.33 15.21 8.32
C VAL A 330 -31.14 16.09 9.28
N ALA A 331 -31.57 15.55 10.42
CA ALA A 331 -32.28 16.32 11.45
C ALA A 331 -31.38 17.41 12.07
N GLU A 332 -30.09 17.14 12.25
CA GLU A 332 -29.11 18.08 12.82
C GLU A 332 -28.45 19.01 11.80
N ARG A 333 -28.84 18.95 10.51
CA ARG A 333 -28.22 19.68 9.41
C ARG A 333 -28.04 21.18 9.66
N GLY A 334 -29.03 21.82 10.29
CA GLY A 334 -28.98 23.26 10.63
C GLY A 334 -27.81 23.57 11.56
N HIS A 335 -27.69 22.80 12.64
CA HIS A 335 -26.61 22.95 13.62
C HIS A 335 -25.23 22.65 13.01
N LEU A 336 -25.13 21.60 12.20
CA LEU A 336 -23.90 21.27 11.47
C LEU A 336 -23.47 22.40 10.53
N ARG A 337 -24.42 23.00 9.81
CA ARG A 337 -24.15 24.12 8.90
C ARG A 337 -23.58 25.31 9.66
N GLU A 338 -24.18 25.70 10.79
CA GLU A 338 -23.69 26.81 11.61
C GLU A 338 -22.24 26.58 12.07
N ARG A 339 -21.93 25.38 12.56
CA ARG A 339 -20.57 25.03 13.01
C ARG A 339 -19.57 24.98 11.87
N MET A 340 -19.94 24.42 10.72
CA MET A 340 -19.07 24.41 9.54
C MET A 340 -18.78 25.83 9.06
N LEU A 341 -19.78 26.73 9.02
CA LEU A 341 -19.57 28.12 8.65
C LEU A 341 -18.65 28.86 9.63
N ALA A 342 -18.78 28.60 10.93
CA ALA A 342 -17.86 29.12 11.93
C ALA A 342 -16.42 28.61 11.72
N LEU A 343 -16.25 27.33 11.37
CA LEU A 343 -14.96 26.76 10.99
C LEU A 343 -14.40 27.39 9.72
N THR A 344 -15.23 27.60 8.69
CA THR A 344 -14.85 28.27 7.44
C THR A 344 -14.27 29.64 7.68
N ALA A 345 -14.93 30.42 8.54
CA ALA A 345 -14.50 31.77 8.88
C ALA A 345 -13.10 31.82 9.53
N VAL A 346 -12.71 30.75 10.24
CA VAL A 346 -11.39 30.64 10.88
C VAL A 346 -10.34 30.01 9.95
N TRP A 347 -10.70 28.95 9.22
CA TRP A 347 -9.74 28.16 8.44
C TRP A 347 -9.40 28.78 7.08
N VAL A 348 -10.39 29.31 6.35
CA VAL A 348 -10.15 29.82 5.00
C VAL A 348 -9.10 30.93 4.96
N PRO A 349 -9.15 31.98 5.82
CA PRO A 349 -8.12 33.02 5.82
C PRO A 349 -6.70 32.50 6.02
N LEU A 350 -6.54 31.41 6.79
CA LEU A 350 -5.25 30.77 7.05
C LEU A 350 -4.73 29.95 5.86
N LEU A 351 -5.65 29.34 5.10
CA LEU A 351 -5.32 28.54 3.92
C LEU A 351 -5.02 29.41 2.70
N CYS A 352 -5.49 30.67 2.68
CA CYS A 352 -5.33 31.56 1.53
C CYS A 352 -3.87 31.86 1.18
N ASN A 353 -2.93 31.93 2.12
CA ASN A 353 -1.47 32.13 1.91
C ASN A 353 -1.05 32.82 0.59
N GLY A 354 -1.56 34.04 0.32
CA GLY A 354 -1.32 34.78 -0.93
C GLY A 354 -2.24 34.45 -2.10
N ARG A 355 -3.46 33.96 -1.85
CA ARG A 355 -4.55 33.72 -2.83
C ARG A 355 -5.76 34.59 -2.51
N ASN A 356 -6.66 34.75 -3.49
CA ASN A 356 -7.87 35.53 -3.34
C ASN A 356 -8.83 34.89 -2.31
N THR A 357 -9.05 35.59 -1.20
CA THR A 357 -9.84 35.08 -0.06
C THR A 357 -11.31 34.88 -0.40
N GLU A 358 -11.89 35.69 -1.29
CA GLU A 358 -13.30 35.57 -1.68
C GLU A 358 -13.55 34.33 -2.57
N ILE A 359 -12.60 33.99 -3.45
CA ILE A 359 -12.66 32.76 -4.24
C ILE A 359 -12.53 31.53 -3.34
N GLU A 360 -11.63 31.56 -2.36
CA GLU A 360 -11.44 30.44 -1.44
C GLU A 360 -12.64 30.25 -0.49
N LYS A 361 -13.28 31.34 -0.05
CA LYS A 361 -14.56 31.28 0.67
C LYS A 361 -15.66 30.65 -0.20
N ALA A 362 -15.74 31.02 -1.47
CA ALA A 362 -16.70 30.43 -2.40
C ALA A 362 -16.42 28.93 -2.64
N ARG A 363 -15.15 28.51 -2.76
CA ARG A 363 -14.76 27.09 -2.83
C ARG A 363 -15.18 26.32 -1.57
N ALA A 364 -14.90 26.85 -0.39
CA ALA A 364 -15.32 26.26 0.87
C ALA A 364 -16.85 26.13 0.98
N ALA A 365 -17.60 27.14 0.52
CA ALA A 365 -19.06 27.10 0.46
C ALA A 365 -19.58 26.02 -0.51
N ARG A 366 -18.92 25.83 -1.66
CA ARG A 366 -19.24 24.73 -2.59
C ARG A 366 -19.03 23.36 -1.95
N ILE A 367 -17.92 23.17 -1.23
CA ILE A 367 -17.65 21.91 -0.51
C ILE A 367 -18.75 21.65 0.53
N LEU A 368 -19.09 22.66 1.32
CA LEU A 368 -20.14 22.58 2.34
C LEU A 368 -21.50 22.24 1.73
N HIS A 369 -21.89 22.90 0.63
CA HIS A 369 -23.13 22.62 -0.10
C HIS A 369 -23.14 21.18 -0.63
N THR A 370 -22.04 20.72 -1.21
CA THR A 370 -21.93 19.32 -1.68
C THR A 370 -22.13 18.34 -0.52
N ILE A 371 -21.46 18.54 0.62
CA ILE A 371 -21.58 17.64 1.78
C ILE A 371 -23.01 17.63 2.34
N LEU A 372 -23.54 18.80 2.71
CA LEU A 372 -24.79 18.90 3.49
C LEU A 372 -26.06 18.86 2.64
N ASP A 373 -26.03 19.44 1.45
CA ASP A 373 -27.25 19.63 0.65
C ASP A 373 -27.39 18.56 -0.42
N VAL A 374 -26.28 18.20 -1.08
CA VAL A 374 -26.28 17.17 -2.13
C VAL A 374 -26.16 15.77 -1.54
N ARG A 375 -25.07 15.47 -0.83
CA ARG A 375 -24.72 14.08 -0.46
C ARG A 375 -25.44 13.58 0.77
N LEU A 376 -25.58 14.40 1.80
CA LEU A 376 -26.32 14.03 3.01
C LEU A 376 -27.81 13.78 2.71
N SER A 377 -28.38 14.50 1.75
CA SER A 377 -29.78 14.34 1.32
C SER A 377 -30.01 13.17 0.35
N ASP A 378 -28.94 12.53 -0.15
CA ASP A 378 -29.06 11.49 -1.16
C ASP A 378 -29.60 10.19 -0.55
N ARG A 379 -30.84 9.85 -0.89
CA ARG A 379 -31.51 8.62 -0.42
C ARG A 379 -30.93 7.35 -1.07
N SER A 380 -30.18 7.50 -2.15
CA SER A 380 -29.49 6.42 -2.86
C SER A 380 -28.03 6.25 -2.43
N ALA A 381 -27.59 6.94 -1.37
CA ALA A 381 -26.20 6.92 -0.90
C ALA A 381 -25.63 5.50 -0.73
N MET A 382 -26.40 4.61 -0.12
CA MET A 382 -25.97 3.23 0.11
C MET A 382 -25.90 2.41 -1.19
N ASP A 383 -26.80 2.66 -2.14
CA ASP A 383 -26.75 2.03 -3.47
C ASP A 383 -25.56 2.57 -4.28
N GLY A 384 -25.20 3.84 -4.10
CA GLY A 384 -24.00 4.46 -4.70
C GLY A 384 -22.68 3.87 -4.19
N LEU A 385 -22.67 3.32 -2.97
CA LEU A 385 -21.53 2.58 -2.42
C LEU A 385 -21.46 1.14 -2.95
N MET A 386 -22.52 0.59 -3.53
CA MET A 386 -22.48 -0.78 -4.08
C MET A 386 -21.73 -0.80 -5.41
N ARG A 387 -20.68 -1.62 -5.48
CA ARG A 387 -19.95 -1.93 -6.73
C ARG A 387 -19.83 -3.43 -6.89
N PRO A 388 -19.69 -3.95 -8.13
CA PRO A 388 -19.37 -5.36 -8.32
C PRO A 388 -18.08 -5.71 -7.58
N LEU A 389 -18.11 -6.82 -6.83
CA LEU A 389 -16.97 -7.30 -6.04
C LEU A 389 -16.10 -8.25 -6.87
N GLU A 390 -14.80 -8.06 -6.81
CA GLU A 390 -13.77 -8.97 -7.29
C GLU A 390 -13.05 -9.62 -6.09
N PRO A 391 -12.86 -10.94 -6.06
CA PRO A 391 -12.11 -11.60 -4.99
C PRO A 391 -10.68 -11.05 -4.92
N VAL A 392 -10.14 -10.94 -3.70
CA VAL A 392 -8.72 -10.58 -3.49
C VAL A 392 -7.88 -11.83 -3.78
N PRO A 393 -6.98 -11.81 -4.79
CA PRO A 393 -6.10 -12.94 -5.05
C PRO A 393 -5.26 -13.27 -3.81
N GLY A 394 -5.28 -14.53 -3.38
CA GLY A 394 -4.39 -15.04 -2.34
C GLY A 394 -4.93 -15.05 -0.90
N MET A 395 -6.04 -14.39 -0.59
CA MET A 395 -6.65 -14.45 0.76
C MET A 395 -7.09 -15.88 1.11
N GLY A 396 -7.66 -16.62 0.15
CA GLY A 396 -8.17 -18.01 0.30
C GLY A 396 -7.20 -19.01 0.92
N ALA A 397 -5.91 -18.86 0.64
CA ALA A 397 -4.91 -19.85 1.01
C ALA A 397 -4.09 -19.46 2.26
N ALA A 398 -4.22 -18.23 2.76
CA ALA A 398 -3.66 -17.84 4.05
C ALA A 398 -4.44 -18.47 5.23
N SER A 399 -5.75 -18.71 5.10
CA SER A 399 -6.62 -19.36 6.10
C SER A 399 -6.57 -20.89 6.13
N GLY A 400 -6.09 -21.55 5.07
CA GLY A 400 -6.32 -22.99 4.90
C GLY A 400 -7.77 -23.39 4.59
N SER A 401 -8.67 -22.44 4.32
CA SER A 401 -10.07 -22.72 3.93
C SER A 401 -10.21 -22.82 2.39
N PRO A 402 -10.69 -23.94 1.82
CA PRO A 402 -10.73 -24.16 0.37
C PRO A 402 -11.74 -23.34 -0.47
N ALA A 403 -12.42 -22.33 0.09
CA ALA A 403 -13.81 -22.04 -0.32
C ALA A 403 -14.09 -20.77 -1.16
N LEU A 404 -13.12 -19.94 -1.52
CA LEU A 404 -13.36 -18.84 -2.48
C LEU A 404 -12.45 -18.97 -3.69
N ALA A 405 -12.86 -19.89 -4.55
CA ALA A 405 -12.29 -20.18 -5.86
C ALA A 405 -13.02 -19.49 -7.03
N ASN A 406 -14.11 -18.76 -6.76
CA ASN A 406 -15.03 -18.32 -7.80
C ASN A 406 -15.29 -16.83 -7.70
N ALA A 407 -14.64 -16.04 -8.56
CA ALA A 407 -15.23 -14.92 -9.31
C ALA A 407 -14.14 -14.03 -9.96
N ALA A 408 -13.27 -14.59 -10.81
CA ALA A 408 -12.49 -13.78 -11.75
C ALA A 408 -13.01 -14.02 -13.18
N THR A 409 -14.20 -13.52 -13.46
CA THR A 409 -14.81 -13.59 -14.80
C THR A 409 -15.08 -12.21 -15.36
N THR A 410 -14.18 -11.74 -16.22
CA THR A 410 -14.48 -10.78 -17.30
C THR A 410 -13.49 -10.95 -18.45
N PRO A 411 -13.94 -10.64 -19.68
CA PRO A 411 -14.37 -11.61 -20.67
C PRO A 411 -13.22 -12.47 -21.23
N ASN A 412 -13.55 -13.71 -21.55
CA ASN A 412 -12.77 -14.61 -22.39
C ASN A 412 -12.07 -13.85 -23.52
N ALA A 413 -10.76 -14.08 -23.71
CA ALA A 413 -10.14 -13.73 -24.98
C ALA A 413 -11.01 -14.31 -26.10
N SER A 414 -11.46 -13.46 -27.03
CA SER A 414 -12.27 -13.90 -28.16
C SER A 414 -11.60 -15.08 -28.86
N LEU A 415 -12.35 -16.10 -29.26
CA LEU A 415 -11.84 -17.27 -30.00
C LEU A 415 -10.85 -16.89 -31.12
N GLY A 416 -11.07 -15.77 -31.81
CA GLY A 416 -10.16 -15.26 -32.84
C GLY A 416 -8.74 -14.89 -32.38
N PHE A 417 -8.54 -14.50 -31.11
CA PHE A 417 -7.21 -14.22 -30.55
C PHE A 417 -6.40 -15.51 -30.33
N LEU A 418 -7.07 -16.61 -29.95
CA LEU A 418 -6.41 -17.91 -29.77
C LEU A 418 -6.02 -18.53 -31.11
N GLU A 419 -6.86 -18.36 -32.14
CA GLU A 419 -6.55 -18.76 -33.51
C GLU A 419 -5.41 -17.94 -34.11
N GLU A 420 -5.39 -16.63 -33.86
CA GLU A 420 -4.26 -15.75 -34.26
C GLU A 420 -2.96 -16.15 -33.55
N LEU A 421 -3.03 -16.49 -32.26
CA LEU A 421 -1.89 -17.01 -31.51
C LEU A 421 -1.38 -18.34 -32.07
N GLN A 422 -2.26 -19.28 -32.39
CA GLN A 422 -1.88 -20.55 -33.05
C GLN A 422 -1.25 -20.33 -34.42
N ARG A 423 -1.66 -19.29 -35.15
CA ARG A 423 -1.08 -18.94 -36.45
C ARG A 423 0.29 -18.28 -36.31
N MET A 424 0.45 -17.42 -35.30
CA MET A 424 1.69 -16.67 -35.05
C MET A 424 2.76 -17.49 -34.31
N THR A 425 2.35 -18.52 -33.57
CA THR A 425 3.23 -19.31 -32.71
C THR A 425 2.95 -20.80 -32.86
N LYS A 426 3.93 -21.67 -32.60
CA LYS A 426 3.77 -23.14 -32.68
C LYS A 426 3.00 -23.72 -31.48
N LEU A 427 2.02 -22.98 -30.96
CA LEU A 427 1.20 -23.36 -29.81
C LEU A 427 0.13 -24.36 -30.22
N ARG A 428 -0.22 -25.25 -29.30
CA ARG A 428 -1.42 -26.09 -29.41
C ARG A 428 -2.44 -25.56 -28.43
N VAL A 429 -3.62 -25.16 -28.91
CA VAL A 429 -4.73 -24.76 -28.04
C VAL A 429 -5.77 -25.85 -28.09
N THR A 430 -6.14 -26.34 -26.91
CA THR A 430 -7.22 -27.30 -26.70
C THR A 430 -8.35 -26.62 -25.94
N ALA A 431 -9.46 -27.33 -25.69
CA ALA A 431 -10.56 -26.80 -24.89
C ALA A 431 -10.06 -26.29 -23.52
N ASP A 432 -9.19 -27.06 -22.87
CA ASP A 432 -8.81 -26.85 -21.47
C ASP A 432 -7.37 -26.36 -21.27
N SER A 433 -6.55 -26.33 -22.32
CA SER A 433 -5.13 -25.96 -22.17
C SER A 433 -4.53 -25.25 -23.38
N VAL A 434 -3.56 -24.37 -23.10
CA VAL A 434 -2.64 -23.77 -24.06
C VAL A 434 -1.26 -24.41 -23.85
N VAL A 435 -0.81 -25.18 -24.82
CA VAL A 435 0.42 -25.96 -24.73
C VAL A 435 1.52 -25.31 -25.58
N PHE A 436 2.70 -25.14 -24.98
CA PHE A 436 3.98 -24.83 -25.60
C PHE A 436 4.79 -26.13 -25.75
N PRO A 437 4.73 -26.81 -26.92
CA PRO A 437 5.58 -27.94 -27.21
C PRO A 437 7.08 -27.64 -27.12
N ARG A 438 7.89 -28.70 -27.24
CA ARG A 438 9.33 -28.54 -27.49
C ARG A 438 9.53 -27.72 -28.76
N GLY A 439 10.26 -26.62 -28.64
CA GLY A 439 10.49 -25.71 -29.74
C GLY A 439 11.10 -24.39 -29.29
N LYS A 440 11.48 -23.57 -30.27
CA LYS A 440 11.93 -22.21 -30.07
C LYS A 440 10.78 -21.26 -30.38
N TYR A 441 10.47 -20.37 -29.44
CA TYR A 441 9.39 -19.39 -29.51
C TYR A 441 10.00 -18.00 -29.35
N ARG A 442 9.76 -17.12 -30.33
CA ARG A 442 10.11 -15.72 -30.24
C ARG A 442 8.83 -14.92 -30.02
N ILE A 443 8.80 -14.14 -28.95
CA ILE A 443 7.62 -13.40 -28.52
C ILE A 443 8.02 -11.93 -28.41
N ASP A 444 7.65 -11.14 -29.41
CA ASP A 444 8.00 -9.71 -29.50
C ASP A 444 6.85 -8.78 -29.02
N LYS A 445 5.74 -9.35 -28.52
CA LYS A 445 4.56 -8.63 -28.00
C LYS A 445 3.98 -9.33 -26.79
N ASP A 446 3.30 -8.58 -25.93
CA ASP A 446 2.63 -9.12 -24.74
C ASP A 446 1.65 -10.25 -25.09
N LEU A 447 1.68 -11.28 -24.26
CA LEU A 447 0.87 -12.47 -24.42
C LEU A 447 -0.04 -12.64 -23.20
N VAL A 448 -1.35 -12.42 -23.38
CA VAL A 448 -2.34 -12.63 -22.33
C VAL A 448 -3.13 -13.91 -22.61
N LEU A 449 -2.85 -14.95 -21.84
CA LEU A 449 -3.51 -16.24 -21.95
C LEU A 449 -4.82 -16.23 -21.12
N PRO A 450 -5.93 -16.73 -21.67
CA PRO A 450 -7.27 -16.57 -21.09
C PRO A 450 -7.44 -17.39 -19.81
N SER A 451 -8.46 -17.01 -19.03
CA SER A 451 -8.89 -17.78 -17.87
C SER A 451 -9.63 -19.06 -18.24
N GLY A 452 -9.73 -19.97 -17.27
CA GLY A 452 -10.34 -21.29 -17.45
C GLY A 452 -9.51 -22.30 -18.24
N ARG A 453 -8.26 -21.98 -18.61
CA ARG A 453 -7.33 -22.90 -19.28
C ARG A 453 -6.00 -22.98 -18.56
N SER A 454 -5.45 -24.19 -18.50
CA SER A 454 -4.09 -24.40 -18.00
C SER A 454 -3.07 -24.05 -19.08
N VAL A 455 -2.00 -23.37 -18.69
CA VAL A 455 -0.87 -23.06 -19.57
C VAL A 455 0.21 -24.10 -19.32
N VAL A 456 0.54 -24.90 -20.34
CA VAL A 456 1.45 -26.02 -20.22
C VAL A 456 2.71 -25.77 -21.06
N MET A 457 3.89 -25.76 -20.45
CA MET A 457 5.17 -25.70 -21.13
C MET A 457 5.88 -27.05 -21.06
N LEU A 458 6.01 -27.71 -22.21
CA LEU A 458 6.61 -29.05 -22.30
C LEU A 458 8.15 -28.99 -22.25
N PRO A 459 8.82 -30.09 -21.82
CA PRO A 459 10.27 -30.13 -21.71
C PRO A 459 10.97 -29.72 -23.02
N GLY A 460 11.98 -28.85 -22.89
CA GLY A 460 12.75 -28.33 -24.03
C GLY A 460 12.10 -27.18 -24.81
N ALA A 461 10.96 -26.64 -24.35
CA ALA A 461 10.44 -25.36 -24.81
C ALA A 461 11.42 -24.22 -24.48
N ARG A 462 11.67 -23.33 -25.43
CA ARG A 462 12.60 -22.20 -25.32
C ARG A 462 11.91 -20.92 -25.76
N LEU A 463 11.60 -20.05 -24.81
CA LEU A 463 10.94 -18.77 -25.03
C LEU A 463 11.98 -17.66 -25.00
N GLU A 464 12.04 -16.87 -26.07
CA GLU A 464 12.84 -15.67 -26.23
C GLU A 464 11.92 -14.46 -26.29
N LEU A 465 11.99 -13.62 -25.25
CA LEU A 465 11.10 -12.48 -25.06
C LEU A 465 11.77 -11.17 -25.51
N GLY A 466 11.04 -10.37 -26.28
CA GLY A 466 11.48 -9.02 -26.64
C GLY A 466 11.58 -8.07 -25.43
N PRO A 467 12.27 -6.92 -25.59
CA PRO A 467 12.35 -5.92 -24.53
C PRO A 467 10.95 -5.44 -24.11
N GLY A 468 10.72 -5.35 -22.80
CA GLY A 468 9.44 -4.88 -22.26
C GLY A 468 8.25 -5.84 -22.42
N VAL A 469 8.46 -7.06 -22.93
CA VAL A 469 7.39 -8.04 -23.16
C VAL A 469 6.98 -8.76 -21.87
N ARG A 470 5.68 -9.00 -21.71
CA ARG A 470 5.08 -9.76 -20.61
C ARG A 470 4.29 -10.96 -21.12
N ILE A 471 4.38 -12.09 -20.41
CA ILE A 471 3.42 -13.19 -20.54
C ILE A 471 2.53 -13.19 -19.30
N GLN A 472 1.22 -13.13 -19.48
CA GLN A 472 0.23 -13.24 -18.40
C GLN A 472 -0.61 -14.50 -18.58
N CYS A 473 -0.48 -15.45 -17.66
CA CYS A 473 -1.29 -16.67 -17.56
C CYS A 473 -2.45 -16.43 -16.59
N ARG A 474 -3.69 -16.36 -17.06
CA ARG A 474 -4.88 -16.20 -16.20
C ARG A 474 -5.47 -17.53 -15.74
N GLY A 475 -4.62 -18.51 -15.46
CA GLY A 475 -5.01 -19.87 -15.09
C GLY A 475 -3.79 -20.66 -14.59
N PRO A 476 -3.98 -21.93 -14.21
CA PRO A 476 -2.89 -22.78 -13.72
C PRO A 476 -1.72 -22.83 -14.69
N LEU A 477 -0.49 -22.69 -14.17
CA LEU A 477 0.74 -22.82 -14.95
C LEU A 477 1.39 -24.17 -14.65
N GLU A 478 1.63 -24.96 -15.70
CA GLU A 478 2.38 -26.21 -15.64
C GLU A 478 3.63 -26.12 -16.52
N ILE A 479 4.80 -25.98 -15.90
CA ILE A 479 6.09 -26.09 -16.56
C ILE A 479 6.65 -27.47 -16.24
N LEU A 480 6.77 -28.31 -17.28
CA LEU A 480 7.14 -29.72 -17.17
C LEU A 480 8.60 -29.95 -17.58
N GLY A 481 9.47 -28.98 -17.31
CA GLY A 481 10.90 -29.09 -17.56
C GLY A 481 11.54 -30.17 -16.68
N THR A 482 12.68 -30.69 -17.14
CA THR A 482 13.52 -31.61 -16.37
C THR A 482 14.95 -31.10 -16.31
N ARG A 483 15.78 -31.69 -15.45
CA ARG A 483 17.21 -31.34 -15.39
C ARG A 483 17.94 -31.54 -16.74
N ILE A 484 17.51 -32.53 -17.51
CA ILE A 484 18.08 -32.88 -18.82
C ILE A 484 17.48 -32.01 -19.92
N ASN A 485 16.16 -31.82 -19.89
CA ASN A 485 15.42 -31.02 -20.87
C ASN A 485 14.65 -29.91 -20.15
N PRO A 486 15.34 -28.85 -19.69
CA PRO A 486 14.69 -27.77 -19.00
C PRO A 486 13.82 -26.94 -19.96
N VAL A 487 12.89 -26.19 -19.39
CA VAL A 487 12.20 -25.11 -20.10
C VAL A 487 13.00 -23.84 -19.91
N PHE A 488 13.24 -23.10 -20.99
CA PHE A 488 14.02 -21.86 -20.94
C PHE A 488 13.12 -20.66 -21.19
N ILE A 489 13.28 -19.62 -20.37
CA ILE A 489 12.71 -18.29 -20.61
C ILE A 489 13.84 -17.26 -20.46
N ARG A 490 14.13 -16.54 -21.53
CA ARG A 490 15.26 -15.61 -21.60
C ARG A 490 14.93 -14.40 -22.49
N PRO A 491 15.68 -13.29 -22.38
CA PRO A 491 15.55 -12.20 -23.34
C PRO A 491 15.95 -12.68 -24.75
N ALA A 492 15.32 -12.09 -25.76
CA ALA A 492 15.64 -12.36 -27.17
C ALA A 492 17.02 -11.81 -27.56
N ARG A 493 17.53 -10.82 -26.81
CA ARG A 493 18.86 -10.23 -26.94
C ARG A 493 19.44 -9.98 -25.56
N ASP A 494 20.71 -10.28 -25.38
CA ASP A 494 21.38 -10.05 -24.10
C ASP A 494 21.41 -8.54 -23.79
N GLY A 495 21.04 -8.18 -22.55
CA GLY A 495 20.98 -6.78 -22.10
C GLY A 495 19.64 -6.08 -22.31
N ASP A 496 18.71 -6.68 -23.05
CA ASP A 496 17.36 -6.16 -23.29
C ASP A 496 16.33 -6.89 -22.38
N PRO A 497 16.06 -6.40 -21.15
CA PRO A 497 15.20 -7.12 -20.23
C PRO A 497 13.74 -7.14 -20.69
N PHE A 498 13.08 -8.28 -20.49
CA PHE A 498 11.63 -8.41 -20.61
C PHE A 498 10.97 -8.13 -19.24
N VAL A 499 9.65 -7.95 -19.21
CA VAL A 499 8.93 -7.65 -17.96
C VAL A 499 8.86 -8.89 -17.07
N GLY A 500 8.19 -9.96 -17.50
CA GLY A 500 8.06 -11.16 -16.68
C GLY A 500 7.07 -12.18 -17.20
N LEU A 501 6.97 -13.29 -16.46
CA LEU A 501 5.90 -14.28 -16.54
C LEU A 501 5.01 -14.13 -15.31
N ASP A 502 3.79 -13.64 -15.52
CA ASP A 502 2.79 -13.43 -14.48
C ASP A 502 1.75 -14.55 -14.51
N VAL A 503 1.52 -15.19 -13.38
CA VAL A 503 0.45 -16.16 -13.19
C VAL A 503 -0.58 -15.56 -12.25
N VAL A 504 -1.81 -15.45 -12.73
CA VAL A 504 -2.95 -14.92 -11.97
C VAL A 504 -3.98 -16.05 -11.84
N GLY A 505 -4.07 -16.59 -10.63
CA GLY A 505 -5.00 -17.64 -10.26
C GLY A 505 -6.33 -17.10 -9.73
N ASP A 506 -7.29 -18.01 -9.66
CA ASP A 506 -8.66 -17.79 -9.18
C ASP A 506 -8.86 -18.18 -7.70
N GLY A 507 -7.80 -18.63 -7.02
CA GLY A 507 -7.82 -19.15 -5.66
C GLY A 507 -7.95 -20.68 -5.57
N ALA A 508 -8.33 -21.39 -6.63
CA ALA A 508 -8.39 -22.87 -6.66
C ALA A 508 -7.26 -23.53 -7.45
N GLY A 509 -6.72 -22.82 -8.45
CA GLY A 509 -5.71 -23.36 -9.35
C GLY A 509 -4.45 -23.88 -8.64
N VAL A 510 -3.88 -24.95 -9.19
CA VAL A 510 -2.59 -25.51 -8.74
C VAL A 510 -1.57 -25.29 -9.84
N SER A 511 -0.47 -24.61 -9.53
CA SER A 511 0.63 -24.41 -10.48
C SER A 511 1.80 -25.32 -10.14
N ARG A 512 2.42 -25.91 -11.17
CA ARG A 512 3.58 -26.81 -11.06
C ARG A 512 4.69 -26.30 -11.96
N ILE A 513 5.81 -25.92 -11.37
CA ILE A 513 6.93 -25.31 -12.08
C ILE A 513 8.17 -26.16 -11.87
N ASN A 514 8.44 -27.04 -12.83
CA ASN A 514 9.53 -28.00 -12.75
C ASN A 514 10.59 -27.70 -13.81
N GLY A 515 11.86 -27.73 -13.41
CA GLY A 515 12.99 -27.63 -14.34
C GLY A 515 12.98 -26.38 -15.22
N LEU A 516 12.52 -25.25 -14.68
CA LEU A 516 12.58 -23.95 -15.33
C LEU A 516 13.97 -23.34 -15.19
N GLN A 517 14.53 -22.86 -16.29
CA GLN A 517 15.71 -21.99 -16.30
C GLN A 517 15.31 -20.63 -16.85
N MET A 518 15.29 -19.62 -15.98
CA MET A 518 14.78 -18.30 -16.30
C MET A 518 15.80 -17.21 -15.97
N SER A 519 16.02 -16.28 -16.90
CA SER A 519 16.90 -15.14 -16.65
C SER A 519 16.55 -13.89 -17.45
N GLY A 520 16.98 -12.72 -16.99
CA GLY A 520 16.87 -11.44 -17.71
C GLY A 520 15.46 -10.82 -17.72
N GLY A 521 14.60 -11.21 -16.78
CA GLY A 521 13.28 -10.60 -16.57
C GLY A 521 13.30 -9.45 -15.57
N GLY A 522 12.15 -8.81 -15.33
CA GLY A 522 11.98 -7.76 -14.32
C GLY A 522 12.12 -6.32 -14.82
N ALA A 523 11.97 -6.08 -16.14
CA ALA A 523 11.92 -4.73 -16.68
C ALA A 523 10.81 -3.90 -15.99
N GLY A 524 11.09 -2.62 -15.71
CA GLY A 524 10.15 -1.73 -15.03
C GLY A 524 9.94 -2.02 -13.54
N GLY A 525 10.79 -2.84 -12.91
CA GLY A 525 10.70 -3.16 -11.48
C GLY A 525 9.78 -4.33 -11.14
N ALA A 526 9.25 -5.04 -12.15
CA ALA A 526 8.47 -6.26 -11.95
C ALA A 526 9.35 -7.45 -11.48
N ALA A 527 8.71 -8.50 -10.98
CA ALA A 527 9.36 -9.77 -10.75
C ALA A 527 9.58 -10.51 -12.09
N SER A 528 10.66 -11.29 -12.20
CA SER A 528 10.86 -12.13 -13.40
C SER A 528 9.76 -13.18 -13.53
N LEU A 529 9.45 -13.89 -12.45
CA LEU A 529 8.33 -14.81 -12.32
C LEU A 529 7.44 -14.35 -11.16
N SER A 530 6.14 -14.16 -11.43
CA SER A 530 5.15 -13.80 -10.43
C SER A 530 4.03 -14.84 -10.40
N VAL A 531 3.67 -15.34 -9.23
CA VAL A 531 2.52 -16.24 -9.05
C VAL A 531 1.61 -15.69 -7.98
N GLN A 532 0.36 -15.40 -8.34
CA GLN A 532 -0.60 -14.75 -7.47
C GLN A 532 -1.91 -15.51 -7.47
N GLY A 533 -2.51 -15.71 -6.29
CA GLY A 533 -3.85 -16.27 -6.18
C GLY A 533 -3.97 -17.74 -6.61
N MET A 534 -2.90 -18.52 -6.51
CA MET A 534 -2.97 -19.99 -6.65
C MET A 534 -3.25 -20.63 -5.30
N LYS A 535 -4.00 -21.74 -5.29
CA LYS A 535 -4.22 -22.54 -4.07
C LYS A 535 -2.91 -23.14 -3.59
N HIS A 536 -2.18 -23.76 -4.52
CA HIS A 536 -0.91 -24.42 -4.25
C HIS A 536 0.04 -24.21 -5.42
N THR A 537 1.28 -23.86 -5.13
CA THR A 537 2.35 -23.70 -6.11
C THR A 537 3.52 -24.60 -5.74
N THR A 538 3.82 -25.55 -6.60
CA THR A 538 4.99 -26.42 -6.47
C THR A 538 6.08 -25.95 -7.41
N ILE A 539 7.30 -25.76 -6.91
CA ILE A 539 8.47 -25.36 -7.69
C ILE A 539 9.61 -26.35 -7.42
N GLN A 540 10.13 -27.01 -8.45
CA GLN A 540 11.16 -28.03 -8.27
C GLN A 540 12.31 -27.89 -9.26
N GLY A 541 13.54 -27.94 -8.73
CA GLY A 541 14.76 -28.02 -9.54
C GLY A 541 14.93 -26.88 -10.54
N CYS A 542 14.48 -25.68 -10.18
CA CYS A 542 14.54 -24.50 -11.05
C CYS A 542 15.83 -23.70 -10.84
N VAL A 543 16.26 -22.99 -11.88
CA VAL A 543 17.36 -22.03 -11.83
C VAL A 543 16.80 -20.67 -12.23
N LEU A 544 16.79 -19.74 -11.29
CA LEU A 544 16.26 -18.39 -11.47
C LEU A 544 17.40 -17.40 -11.27
N ASP A 545 17.68 -16.60 -12.29
CA ASP A 545 18.87 -15.76 -12.33
C ASP A 545 18.63 -14.37 -12.91
N GLY A 546 19.30 -13.36 -12.38
CA GLY A 546 19.56 -12.13 -13.12
C GLY A 546 18.31 -11.33 -13.44
N ALA A 547 17.53 -10.99 -12.41
CA ALA A 547 16.45 -10.03 -12.55
C ALA A 547 17.00 -8.62 -12.76
N ALA A 548 16.44 -7.90 -13.73
CA ALA A 548 16.59 -6.46 -13.88
C ALA A 548 15.78 -5.68 -12.82
N GLY A 549 14.70 -6.29 -12.32
CA GLY A 549 13.91 -5.82 -11.17
C GLY A 549 14.49 -6.28 -9.83
N GLU A 550 13.75 -6.06 -8.74
CA GLU A 550 14.19 -6.46 -7.39
C GLU A 550 14.06 -7.99 -7.19
N ALA A 551 12.95 -8.58 -7.64
CA ALA A 551 12.64 -10.01 -7.44
C ALA A 551 12.83 -10.88 -8.69
N VAL A 552 13.45 -12.05 -8.51
CA VAL A 552 13.41 -13.13 -9.53
C VAL A 552 12.13 -13.94 -9.43
N LEU A 553 11.61 -14.10 -8.21
CA LEU A 553 10.37 -14.84 -7.95
C LEU A 553 9.58 -14.11 -6.89
N HIS A 554 8.33 -13.78 -7.20
CA HIS A 554 7.37 -13.24 -6.25
C HIS A 554 6.15 -14.15 -6.20
N ILE A 555 5.76 -14.61 -5.00
CA ILE A 555 4.54 -15.40 -4.80
C ILE A 555 3.66 -14.70 -3.78
N VAL A 556 2.38 -14.52 -4.12
CA VAL A 556 1.38 -13.86 -3.28
C VAL A 556 0.20 -14.79 -3.04
N GLY A 557 0.02 -15.16 -1.77
CA GLY A 557 -0.99 -16.12 -1.34
C GLY A 557 -0.72 -17.54 -1.84
N GLY A 558 -1.41 -18.51 -1.25
CA GLY A 558 -1.22 -19.92 -1.59
C GLY A 558 -0.40 -20.68 -0.56
N GLU A 559 -0.45 -22.00 -0.69
CA GLU A 559 0.62 -22.86 -0.22
C GLU A 559 1.75 -22.90 -1.25
N VAL A 560 2.99 -22.88 -0.79
CA VAL A 560 4.18 -22.97 -1.63
C VAL A 560 5.05 -24.12 -1.17
N SER A 561 5.36 -25.03 -2.08
CA SER A 561 6.37 -26.06 -1.88
C SER A 561 7.49 -25.85 -2.88
N MET A 562 8.69 -25.53 -2.41
CA MET A 562 9.86 -25.36 -3.26
C MET A 562 10.96 -26.33 -2.84
N GLU A 563 11.37 -27.21 -3.75
CA GLU A 563 12.40 -28.21 -3.47
C GLU A 563 13.50 -28.20 -4.53
N GLY A 564 14.72 -27.93 -4.05
CA GLY A 564 15.90 -27.86 -4.88
C GLY A 564 15.86 -26.70 -5.89
N GLY A 565 17.04 -26.26 -6.29
CA GLY A 565 17.19 -25.18 -7.25
C GLY A 565 18.22 -24.17 -6.83
N THR A 566 18.46 -23.22 -7.73
CA THR A 566 19.45 -22.16 -7.53
C THR A 566 18.81 -20.81 -7.81
N ILE A 567 19.01 -19.88 -6.89
CA ILE A 567 18.66 -18.47 -7.08
C ILE A 567 19.96 -17.68 -7.11
N GLU A 568 20.17 -16.98 -8.20
CA GLU A 568 21.33 -16.10 -8.40
C GLU A 568 20.87 -14.68 -8.70
N ARG A 569 21.60 -13.69 -8.18
CA ARG A 569 21.46 -12.28 -8.58
C ARG A 569 20.00 -11.76 -8.57
N GLY A 570 19.25 -12.02 -7.49
CA GLY A 570 17.91 -11.47 -7.25
C GLY A 570 17.30 -11.93 -5.93
N SER A 571 16.09 -11.46 -5.61
CA SER A 571 15.33 -11.86 -4.42
C SER A 571 14.21 -12.88 -4.72
N LEU A 572 13.95 -13.74 -3.74
CA LEU A 572 12.74 -14.55 -3.62
C LEU A 572 11.81 -13.87 -2.61
N GLU A 573 10.64 -13.45 -3.07
CA GLU A 573 9.67 -12.73 -2.25
C GLU A 573 8.42 -13.58 -2.05
N LEU A 574 8.10 -13.87 -0.80
CA LEU A 574 6.97 -14.68 -0.41
C LEU A 574 6.05 -13.84 0.49
N THR A 575 4.89 -13.50 -0.05
CA THR A 575 3.92 -12.63 0.62
C THR A 575 2.66 -13.41 0.96
N GLN A 576 2.38 -13.53 2.25
CA GLN A 576 1.17 -14.16 2.78
C GLN A 576 0.95 -15.61 2.33
N VAL A 577 2.03 -16.39 2.31
CA VAL A 577 1.98 -17.80 1.93
C VAL A 577 2.22 -18.71 3.14
N GLN A 578 1.79 -19.97 2.99
CA GLN A 578 2.32 -21.07 3.79
C GLN A 578 3.40 -21.78 2.98
N ALA A 579 4.66 -21.54 3.32
CA ALA A 579 5.80 -21.99 2.52
C ALA A 579 6.58 -23.13 3.17
N THR A 580 6.90 -24.15 2.39
CA THR A 580 7.95 -25.14 2.71
C THR A 580 9.03 -25.05 1.65
N LEU A 581 10.21 -24.58 2.03
CA LEU A 581 11.38 -24.49 1.16
C LEU A 581 12.42 -25.51 1.61
N LYS A 582 12.96 -26.30 0.67
CA LYS A 582 13.93 -27.36 0.97
C LYS A 582 15.09 -27.37 -0.01
N GLY A 583 16.32 -27.41 0.52
CA GLY A 583 17.53 -27.66 -0.26
C GLY A 583 17.81 -26.63 -1.36
N LEU A 584 17.47 -25.35 -1.14
CA LEU A 584 17.78 -24.27 -2.08
C LEU A 584 19.20 -23.77 -1.88
N SER A 585 19.85 -23.43 -2.98
CA SER A 585 21.14 -22.73 -2.99
C SER A 585 20.96 -21.30 -3.47
N ILE A 586 21.32 -20.34 -2.64
CA ILE A 586 21.20 -18.92 -2.93
C ILE A 586 22.58 -18.29 -2.89
N ILE A 587 23.00 -17.70 -4.01
CA ILE A 587 24.36 -17.20 -4.18
C ILE A 587 24.32 -15.75 -4.67
N GLY A 588 24.99 -14.85 -3.94
CA GLY A 588 25.32 -13.52 -4.44
C GLY A 588 24.10 -12.67 -4.81
N SER A 589 23.11 -12.57 -3.92
CA SER A 589 22.01 -11.62 -4.08
C SER A 589 22.54 -10.18 -3.92
N THR A 590 22.35 -9.41 -5.00
CA THR A 590 22.48 -7.95 -5.18
C THR A 590 23.83 -7.36 -5.63
N ARG A 591 23.75 -6.66 -6.79
CA ARG A 591 24.77 -5.78 -7.40
C ARG A 591 24.82 -4.36 -6.78
N LYS A 592 23.97 -4.09 -5.79
CA LYS A 592 23.82 -2.81 -5.08
C LYS A 592 23.57 -3.13 -3.61
N PRO A 593 23.93 -2.27 -2.63
CA PRO A 593 23.37 -2.38 -1.28
C PRO A 593 21.84 -2.30 -1.40
N GLY A 594 21.17 -3.45 -1.36
CA GLY A 594 19.82 -3.68 -1.86
C GLY A 594 19.15 -4.90 -1.21
N PRO A 595 17.93 -5.27 -1.66
CA PRO A 595 16.98 -6.11 -0.93
C PRO A 595 17.50 -7.53 -0.63
N ALA A 596 16.93 -8.18 0.37
CA ALA A 596 17.39 -9.47 0.86
C ALA A 596 17.22 -10.60 -0.16
N SER A 597 18.00 -11.69 -0.04
CA SER A 597 17.82 -12.84 -0.95
C SER A 597 16.47 -13.54 -0.79
N ILE A 598 15.99 -13.70 0.45
CA ILE A 598 14.62 -14.14 0.70
C ILE A 598 13.93 -13.08 1.55
N VAL A 599 12.73 -12.69 1.14
CA VAL A 599 11.87 -11.76 1.86
C VAL A 599 10.56 -12.48 2.19
N LEU A 600 10.24 -12.56 3.48
CA LEU A 600 8.99 -13.12 4.00
C LEU A 600 8.12 -11.99 4.56
N ASN A 601 6.96 -11.78 3.95
CA ASN A 601 6.02 -10.71 4.30
C ASN A 601 4.68 -11.32 4.73
N GLY A 602 4.36 -11.28 6.03
CA GLY A 602 3.16 -11.94 6.57
C GLY A 602 3.11 -13.44 6.30
N THR A 603 4.26 -14.09 6.15
CA THR A 603 4.38 -15.47 5.67
C THR A 603 4.71 -16.42 6.81
N ARG A 604 4.16 -17.64 6.75
CA ARG A 604 4.58 -18.77 7.60
C ARG A 604 5.46 -19.69 6.78
N ALA A 605 6.74 -19.77 7.10
CA ALA A 605 7.72 -20.50 6.31
C ALA A 605 8.45 -21.57 7.13
N ARG A 606 8.71 -22.71 6.48
CA ARG A 606 9.59 -23.75 6.97
C ARG A 606 10.75 -23.89 6.00
N LEU A 607 11.96 -23.59 6.47
CA LEU A 607 13.19 -23.51 5.68
C LEU A 607 14.12 -24.66 6.09
N LEU A 608 14.31 -25.62 5.19
CA LEU A 608 15.00 -26.89 5.45
C LEU A 608 16.27 -27.00 4.62
N GLY A 609 17.45 -26.98 5.24
CA GLY A 609 18.71 -27.22 4.53
C GLY A 609 19.01 -26.16 3.46
N ILE A 610 18.61 -24.92 3.68
CA ILE A 610 18.84 -23.82 2.74
C ILE A 610 20.26 -23.29 2.91
N THR A 611 20.94 -23.04 1.79
CA THR A 611 22.29 -22.46 1.78
C THR A 611 22.24 -21.04 1.22
N TRP A 612 22.75 -20.08 2.01
CA TRP A 612 22.98 -18.69 1.62
C TRP A 612 24.48 -18.42 1.60
N GLY A 613 24.99 -18.04 0.44
CA GLY A 613 26.42 -17.75 0.24
C GLY A 613 26.65 -16.38 -0.36
N ARG A 614 27.53 -15.58 0.27
CA ARG A 614 28.06 -14.32 -0.28
C ARG A 614 26.97 -13.29 -0.64
N CYS A 615 25.89 -13.22 0.13
CA CYS A 615 24.87 -12.18 -0.04
C CYS A 615 25.41 -10.86 0.50
N THR A 616 25.54 -9.83 -0.35
CA THR A 616 26.12 -8.53 0.05
C THR A 616 25.23 -7.76 1.02
N GLY A 617 23.91 -7.93 0.91
CA GLY A 617 22.90 -7.41 1.82
C GLY A 617 22.50 -8.40 2.92
N VAL A 618 21.19 -8.59 3.08
CA VAL A 618 20.62 -9.53 4.07
C VAL A 618 20.28 -10.85 3.39
N ALA A 619 20.63 -11.99 4.01
CA ALA A 619 20.31 -13.30 3.45
C ALA A 619 18.82 -13.65 3.59
N LEU A 620 18.23 -13.45 4.77
CA LEU A 620 16.81 -13.68 5.01
C LEU A 620 16.19 -12.49 5.77
N VAL A 621 15.10 -11.94 5.24
CA VAL A 621 14.27 -10.92 5.90
C VAL A 621 12.91 -11.51 6.26
N LEU A 622 12.48 -11.24 7.48
CA LEU A 622 11.12 -11.44 7.95
C LEU A 622 10.54 -10.10 8.36
N GLU A 623 9.34 -9.80 7.89
CA GLU A 623 8.59 -8.62 8.30
C GLU A 623 7.08 -8.93 8.38
N GLN A 624 6.33 -7.97 8.92
CA GLN A 624 4.86 -8.03 9.02
C GLN A 624 4.38 -9.28 9.78
N ALA A 625 4.93 -9.53 10.97
CA ALA A 625 4.59 -10.68 11.81
C ALA A 625 4.79 -12.06 11.14
N SER A 626 5.77 -12.17 10.23
CA SER A 626 6.13 -13.45 9.62
C SER A 626 6.65 -14.45 10.65
N GLN A 627 6.42 -15.73 10.39
CA GLN A 627 6.91 -16.83 11.21
C GLN A 627 7.84 -17.71 10.37
N ALA A 628 9.04 -17.99 10.84
CA ALA A 628 9.90 -18.97 10.19
C ALA A 628 10.47 -20.00 11.16
N LEU A 629 10.46 -21.26 10.72
CA LEU A 629 11.23 -22.34 11.29
C LEU A 629 12.39 -22.70 10.36
N ILE A 630 13.61 -22.44 10.81
CA ILE A 630 14.85 -22.68 10.07
C ILE A 630 15.56 -23.89 10.66
N LEU A 631 15.73 -24.92 9.84
CA LEU A 631 16.35 -26.17 10.23
C LEU A 631 17.55 -26.45 9.32
N ASN A 632 18.71 -26.66 9.92
CA ASN A 632 19.95 -27.03 9.23
C ASN A 632 20.34 -26.03 8.11
N GLY A 633 20.11 -24.73 8.34
CA GLY A 633 20.50 -23.69 7.39
C GLY A 633 22.00 -23.45 7.38
N ARG A 634 22.55 -23.07 6.24
CA ARG A 634 23.96 -22.65 6.12
C ARG A 634 24.03 -21.20 5.65
N PHE A 635 24.56 -20.32 6.50
CA PHE A 635 24.77 -18.90 6.21
C PHE A 635 26.27 -18.61 6.17
N ASP A 636 26.83 -18.44 4.97
CA ASP A 636 28.28 -18.28 4.79
C ASP A 636 28.62 -16.98 4.06
N GLY A 637 29.36 -16.09 4.73
CA GLY A 637 29.93 -14.90 4.09
C GLY A 637 28.89 -13.82 3.73
N ASN A 638 27.79 -13.71 4.46
CA ASN A 638 26.74 -12.72 4.17
C ASN A 638 26.95 -11.42 4.93
N GLY A 639 26.44 -10.30 4.40
CA GLY A 639 26.41 -9.01 5.10
C GLY A 639 25.64 -9.13 6.42
N THR A 640 24.35 -9.49 6.33
CA THR A 640 23.54 -9.93 7.47
C THR A 640 22.93 -11.29 7.17
N ALA A 641 23.03 -12.27 8.08
CA ALA A 641 22.45 -13.61 7.85
C ALA A 641 20.91 -13.57 7.94
N LEU A 642 20.37 -12.99 9.02
CA LEU A 642 18.94 -12.90 9.23
C LEU A 642 18.55 -11.56 9.84
N LYS A 643 17.50 -10.96 9.27
CA LYS A 643 16.84 -9.78 9.83
C LYS A 643 15.37 -10.08 10.05
N ALA A 644 14.87 -9.83 11.25
CA ALA A 644 13.46 -9.99 11.56
C ALA A 644 12.89 -8.72 12.17
N THR A 645 11.73 -8.30 11.64
CA THR A 645 11.09 -7.05 11.99
C THR A 645 9.62 -7.22 12.32
N ASP A 646 9.08 -6.20 12.99
CA ASP A 646 7.65 -5.93 13.01
C ASP A 646 6.78 -7.09 13.55
N GLY A 647 7.19 -7.68 14.68
CA GLY A 647 6.43 -8.74 15.36
C GLY A 647 6.72 -10.15 14.86
N SER A 648 7.72 -10.31 14.00
CA SER A 648 8.07 -11.60 13.43
C SER A 648 8.61 -12.58 14.47
N GLN A 649 8.38 -13.87 14.25
CA GLN A 649 8.85 -14.96 15.10
C GLN A 649 9.76 -15.88 14.30
N VAL A 650 10.93 -16.20 14.86
CA VAL A 650 11.93 -17.01 14.17
C VAL A 650 12.43 -18.08 15.11
N HIS A 651 12.43 -19.33 14.64
CA HIS A 651 13.07 -20.46 15.29
C HIS A 651 14.25 -20.91 14.44
N VAL A 652 15.43 -21.03 15.04
CA VAL A 652 16.65 -21.43 14.32
C VAL A 652 17.34 -22.59 15.05
N ASP A 653 17.43 -23.73 14.38
CA ASP A 653 18.02 -24.97 14.93
C ASP A 653 18.95 -25.66 13.91
N GLY A 654 20.03 -26.24 14.42
CA GLY A 654 21.01 -27.04 13.67
C GLY A 654 21.75 -26.27 12.57
N SER A 655 21.74 -24.94 12.59
CA SER A 655 22.26 -24.11 11.51
C SER A 655 23.74 -23.76 11.73
N ILE A 656 24.46 -23.59 10.62
CA ILE A 656 25.88 -23.20 10.58
C ILE A 656 25.96 -21.78 10.05
N LEU A 657 26.46 -20.86 10.87
CA LEU A 657 26.53 -19.43 10.59
C LEU A 657 27.99 -18.97 10.62
N THR A 658 28.60 -18.90 9.43
CA THR A 658 30.03 -18.66 9.26
C THR A 658 30.32 -17.36 8.51
N ASN A 659 31.35 -16.62 8.95
CA ASN A 659 31.91 -15.47 8.23
C ASN A 659 30.91 -14.35 7.88
N ASN A 660 29.83 -14.19 8.64
CA ASN A 660 28.83 -13.16 8.39
C ASN A 660 29.22 -11.83 9.06
N GLY A 661 28.83 -10.69 8.48
CA GLY A 661 29.00 -9.38 9.11
C GLY A 661 28.14 -9.27 10.37
N LEU A 662 26.84 -9.51 10.24
CA LEU A 662 25.90 -9.61 11.34
C LEU A 662 25.08 -10.91 11.22
N VAL A 663 24.98 -11.71 12.28
CA VAL A 663 24.17 -12.93 12.20
C VAL A 663 22.68 -12.60 12.36
N PHE A 664 22.27 -12.01 13.48
CA PHE A 664 20.87 -11.66 13.74
C PHE A 664 20.65 -10.15 13.95
N ASP A 665 19.77 -9.55 13.15
CA ASP A 665 19.25 -8.19 13.31
C ASP A 665 17.75 -8.22 13.67
N LEU A 666 17.41 -7.93 14.92
CA LEU A 666 16.04 -7.90 15.41
C LEU A 666 15.65 -6.46 15.75
N ASN A 667 14.65 -5.93 15.06
CA ASN A 667 14.16 -4.58 15.31
C ASN A 667 12.65 -4.47 15.08
N SER A 668 12.03 -3.39 15.54
CA SER A 668 10.63 -3.12 15.27
C SER A 668 10.47 -1.68 14.79
N THR A 669 10.03 -1.51 13.54
CA THR A 669 10.07 -0.24 12.79
C THR A 669 8.80 0.60 12.99
N GLY A 670 8.30 0.68 14.22
CA GLY A 670 7.09 1.45 14.55
C GLY A 670 6.57 1.15 15.95
N SER A 671 5.90 2.10 16.58
CA SER A 671 5.25 1.86 17.88
C SER A 671 4.06 0.90 17.77
N THR A 672 3.45 0.85 16.59
CA THR A 672 2.34 -0.02 16.18
C THR A 672 2.80 -1.33 15.53
N ARG A 673 4.10 -1.65 15.56
CA ARG A 673 4.63 -2.92 15.05
C ARG A 673 5.16 -3.75 16.20
N GLY A 674 4.90 -5.06 16.18
CA GLY A 674 5.15 -5.96 17.31
C GLY A 674 6.63 -6.12 17.68
N ALA A 675 6.87 -6.68 18.86
CA ALA A 675 8.19 -7.11 19.29
C ALA A 675 8.59 -8.37 18.50
N THR A 676 9.79 -8.37 17.94
CA THR A 676 10.31 -9.53 17.22
C THR A 676 10.85 -10.55 18.22
N ARG A 677 10.57 -11.84 18.01
CA ARG A 677 11.06 -12.93 18.86
C ARG A 677 11.96 -13.88 18.07
N LEU A 678 13.13 -14.16 18.62
CA LEU A 678 14.05 -15.17 18.12
C LEU A 678 14.20 -16.28 19.17
N MET A 679 13.88 -17.51 18.78
CA MET A 679 14.10 -18.73 19.53
C MET A 679 15.33 -19.43 18.93
N LEU A 680 16.42 -19.43 19.68
CA LEU A 680 17.70 -19.98 19.24
C LEU A 680 17.97 -21.30 19.94
N TYR A 681 18.15 -22.37 19.14
CA TYR A 681 18.50 -23.70 19.64
C TYR A 681 20.00 -23.98 19.39
N THR A 682 20.37 -25.25 19.17
CA THR A 682 21.77 -25.63 18.97
C THR A 682 22.23 -25.20 17.57
N ASN A 683 23.15 -24.23 17.49
CA ASN A 683 23.68 -23.70 16.23
C ASN A 683 25.20 -23.45 16.34
N GLU A 684 25.89 -23.48 15.21
CA GLU A 684 27.33 -23.26 15.13
C GLU A 684 27.63 -21.84 14.60
N PHE A 685 28.49 -21.11 15.32
CA PHE A 685 28.91 -19.76 14.97
C PHE A 685 30.42 -19.71 14.81
N MET A 686 30.93 -19.24 13.67
CA MET A 686 32.36 -19.19 13.42
C MET A 686 32.76 -18.02 12.53
N GLY A 687 33.74 -17.22 12.94
CA GLY A 687 34.29 -16.15 12.10
C GLY A 687 33.33 -15.00 11.78
N ASN A 688 32.18 -14.89 12.46
CA ASN A 688 31.26 -13.77 12.28
C ASN A 688 31.83 -12.48 12.92
N THR A 689 31.54 -11.32 12.34
CA THR A 689 31.96 -10.03 12.93
C THR A 689 31.10 -9.68 14.15
N LYS A 690 29.79 -9.95 14.09
CA LYS A 690 28.85 -9.76 15.21
C LYS A 690 27.72 -10.78 15.14
N ASP A 691 27.40 -11.43 16.25
CA ASP A 691 26.33 -12.43 16.25
C ASP A 691 24.93 -11.81 16.37
N ARG A 692 24.75 -10.73 17.15
CA ARG A 692 23.40 -10.24 17.48
C ARG A 692 23.32 -8.72 17.59
N SER A 693 22.26 -8.14 17.04
CA SER A 693 21.85 -6.74 17.21
C SER A 693 20.34 -6.71 17.45
N THR A 694 19.92 -6.22 18.61
CA THR A 694 18.50 -6.27 19.04
C THR A 694 18.05 -4.93 19.59
N ASP A 695 16.86 -4.47 19.19
CA ASP A 695 16.23 -3.31 19.81
C ASP A 695 15.70 -3.62 21.22
N ALA A 696 15.31 -2.60 21.99
CA ALA A 696 14.87 -2.76 23.38
C ALA A 696 13.55 -3.54 23.54
N ARG A 697 12.82 -3.80 22.46
CA ARG A 697 11.51 -4.48 22.51
C ARG A 697 11.59 -5.94 22.08
N SER A 698 12.56 -6.26 21.21
CA SER A 698 12.73 -7.59 20.65
C SER A 698 13.43 -8.51 21.64
N VAL A 699 13.10 -9.79 21.61
CA VAL A 699 13.58 -10.77 22.59
C VAL A 699 14.27 -11.92 21.88
N VAL A 700 15.42 -12.31 22.41
CA VAL A 700 16.12 -13.55 22.06
C VAL A 700 15.96 -14.51 23.24
N GLN A 701 15.47 -15.71 22.98
CA GLN A 701 15.35 -16.78 23.95
C GLN A 701 16.17 -17.97 23.49
N GLU A 702 16.95 -18.55 24.40
CA GLU A 702 17.76 -19.73 24.12
C GLU A 702 16.99 -20.97 24.56
N GLY A 703 16.83 -21.92 23.64
CA GLY A 703 16.18 -23.20 23.88
C GLY A 703 17.19 -24.33 23.84
N LEU A 704 17.05 -25.31 24.75
CA LEU A 704 17.92 -26.48 24.80
C LEU A 704 17.80 -27.38 23.56
N ARG A 705 16.57 -27.68 23.13
CA ARG A 705 16.30 -28.53 21.97
C ARG A 705 14.88 -28.32 21.44
N LEU A 706 14.72 -28.26 20.13
CA LEU A 706 13.42 -28.28 19.48
C LEU A 706 12.83 -29.70 19.57
N SER A 707 11.54 -29.85 19.90
CA SER A 707 10.92 -31.18 20.01
C SER A 707 10.94 -31.91 18.66
N ASP A 708 11.16 -33.23 18.70
CA ASP A 708 11.24 -34.05 17.48
C ASP A 708 9.91 -34.03 16.69
N ALA A 709 8.78 -33.80 17.38
CA ALA A 709 7.47 -33.61 16.76
C ALA A 709 7.39 -32.32 15.91
N VAL A 710 7.94 -31.20 16.38
CA VAL A 710 8.00 -29.95 15.59
C VAL A 710 9.09 -30.04 14.51
N ARG A 711 10.18 -30.76 14.82
CA ARG A 711 11.27 -31.00 13.86
C ARG A 711 10.83 -31.88 12.69
N ASN A 712 9.93 -32.85 12.90
CA ASN A 712 9.49 -33.82 11.89
C ASN A 712 8.04 -33.62 11.39
N GLY A 713 7.23 -32.82 12.10
CA GLY A 713 5.81 -32.63 11.81
C GLY A 713 5.53 -31.60 10.71
N SER A 714 4.28 -31.62 10.22
CA SER A 714 3.71 -30.64 9.30
C SER A 714 3.19 -29.38 10.00
N THR A 715 3.15 -29.38 11.33
CA THR A 715 2.62 -28.25 12.12
C THR A 715 3.61 -27.08 12.07
N PHE A 716 3.14 -25.94 11.58
CA PHE A 716 3.83 -24.67 11.80
C PHE A 716 3.80 -24.36 13.31
N ILE A 717 4.85 -23.68 13.79
CA ILE A 717 5.14 -23.38 15.20
C ILE A 717 3.84 -23.07 16.00
N PRO A 718 3.66 -23.66 17.21
CA PRO A 718 2.46 -23.46 18.03
C PRO A 718 2.23 -22.02 18.47
#